data_AF-A0A812LGV6-F1
#
_entry.id   AF-A0A812LGV6-F1
#
_cell.length_a   1.000
_cell.length_b   1.000
_cell.length_c   1.000
_cell.angle_alpha   90.00
_cell.angle_beta   90.00
_cell.angle_gamma   90.00
#
_symmetry.space_group_name_H-M   'P 1'
#
loop_
_entity.id
_entity.type
_entity.pdbx_description
1 polymer ?
#
loop_
_entity_poly.entity_id
_entity_poly.type
_entity_poly.pdbx_seq_one_letter_code
_entity_poly.pdbx_strand_id
1 'polypeptide(L)'
;MVLCLHNRPPLERFRVLCAVCLVFDAIFTLIFVLSGMSASVHSVETLCYEQNGYSWHNILALSFIVSAIFAGWGVLLHGGVVTSGDGAPLKEAQLVGVSRYGHILVAWTFIAAVLEAIAYRQQPAVCMGDGEAAVAQPTLTTNDNGFTDIHVEAVWHLASTVMWLVWVVGAVAAAMSAKRNIPILEEATSHASQIASPQRDSAQLVGVPVQDDLPMGTVTGIAQPNADAAPGQPPMFQGMPVATAVAGSIGTDGVCQGMPVRDGSGDVAAEHPEVTKFHLPVQAPSQHLNLYSELLTPALKSRSAAGELDSACVIRIRLAFKIPGSKAFETLVLGQALKSGEECRTSKLQTTPRFRGRSSLRAGSGLAQLAEVTTLSIDTGDLGIIKEYAETGLITDATTNPLFVSQAGLSGDPTYVAFVEDAIEYARGKGDDTVALAMDKLAVNLGVAISKLVPGYISTEVDPRLSFDKEETLRRARRIIALYEEAGVSRDRVLIKLAATWEGIAAMAELEKEGITCNMTLVFGFVQAVAAAQYGARLISPFPGRVLDWHKRESGKDIWDPEEDPGVVAVKRMYAYYKRYGHDTICMPASWRPSRGPGHDLDEIQALAGVDRMTIPPAFLGQLAEDDAPLKRMLAPEKSAQGCADEEVCGGQMSEAEFRLLFNEDACAIEKTAEGLRAFISDTNKLEAAIKEKIQS
;
A
#
# COMPACT_ATOMS: atom_id res chain seq x y z
N MET A 1 -3.23 3.64 -28.59
CA MET A 1 -4.24 4.71 -28.75
C MET A 1 -3.72 6.10 -28.39
N VAL A 2 -3.10 6.31 -27.22
CA VAL A 2 -2.60 7.62 -26.73
C VAL A 2 -1.82 8.45 -27.77
N LEU A 3 -0.90 7.83 -28.51
CA LEU A 3 -0.08 8.49 -29.55
C LEU A 3 -0.89 9.19 -30.66
N CYS A 4 -2.11 8.70 -30.99
CA CYS A 4 -2.93 9.29 -32.06
C CYS A 4 -3.79 10.50 -31.61
N LEU A 5 -3.77 10.85 -30.32
CA LEU A 5 -4.62 11.90 -29.74
C LEU A 5 -3.91 13.23 -29.51
N HIS A 6 -2.56 13.27 -29.56
CA HIS A 6 -1.80 14.46 -29.20
C HIS A 6 -2.11 15.68 -30.09
N ASN A 7 -2.30 15.44 -31.39
CA ASN A 7 -2.48 16.48 -32.41
C ASN A 7 -3.94 16.92 -32.63
N ARG A 8 -4.93 16.34 -31.93
CA ARG A 8 -6.35 16.72 -32.07
C ARG A 8 -6.71 17.91 -31.16
N PRO A 9 -7.69 18.76 -31.51
CA PRO A 9 -8.24 19.79 -30.63
C PRO A 9 -8.69 19.25 -29.24
N PRO A 10 -8.62 20.05 -28.16
CA PRO A 10 -8.98 19.60 -26.80
C PRO A 10 -10.40 19.03 -26.66
N LEU A 11 -11.40 19.67 -27.28
CA LEU A 11 -12.80 19.22 -27.28
C LEU A 11 -12.99 17.92 -28.09
N GLU A 12 -12.16 17.67 -29.10
CA GLU A 12 -12.21 16.43 -29.88
C GLU A 12 -11.58 15.25 -29.13
N ARG A 13 -10.47 15.50 -28.41
CA ARG A 13 -9.92 14.52 -27.45
C ARG A 13 -10.95 14.16 -26.38
N PHE A 14 -11.70 15.14 -25.89
CA PHE A 14 -12.80 14.92 -24.94
C PHE A 14 -13.91 14.05 -25.53
N ARG A 15 -14.37 14.31 -26.77
CA ARG A 15 -15.33 13.44 -27.47
C ARG A 15 -14.86 12.00 -27.60
N VAL A 16 -13.61 11.77 -28.02
CA VAL A 16 -13.05 10.41 -28.14
C VAL A 16 -12.98 9.71 -26.78
N LEU A 17 -12.61 10.43 -25.71
CA LEU A 17 -12.57 9.87 -24.36
C LEU A 17 -13.97 9.49 -23.87
N CYS A 18 -14.99 10.33 -24.11
CA CYS A 18 -16.39 10.00 -23.82
C CYS A 18 -16.89 8.80 -24.66
N ALA A 19 -16.46 8.65 -25.91
CA ALA A 19 -16.81 7.48 -26.74
C ALA A 19 -16.25 6.17 -26.16
N VAL A 20 -15.05 6.20 -25.58
CA VAL A 20 -14.49 5.05 -24.84
C VAL A 20 -15.28 4.78 -23.57
N CYS A 21 -15.57 5.82 -22.77
CA CYS A 21 -16.32 5.66 -21.51
C CYS A 21 -17.73 5.09 -21.75
N LEU A 22 -18.43 5.56 -22.78
CA LEU A 22 -19.76 5.07 -23.19
C LEU A 22 -19.79 3.54 -23.41
N VAL A 23 -18.73 2.96 -23.98
CA VAL A 23 -18.63 1.50 -24.18
C VAL A 23 -18.52 0.78 -22.83
N PHE A 24 -17.67 1.27 -21.93
CA PHE A 24 -17.53 0.69 -20.59
C PHE A 24 -18.77 0.90 -19.71
N ASP A 25 -19.40 2.07 -19.77
CA ASP A 25 -20.68 2.34 -19.08
C ASP A 25 -21.76 1.35 -19.53
N ALA A 26 -21.87 1.06 -20.83
CA ALA A 26 -22.83 0.08 -21.35
C ALA A 26 -22.50 -1.36 -20.90
N ILE A 27 -21.22 -1.75 -20.91
CA ILE A 27 -20.75 -3.05 -20.42
C ILE A 27 -21.05 -3.21 -18.92
N PHE A 28 -20.70 -2.21 -18.09
CA PHE A 28 -20.95 -2.28 -16.65
C PHE A 28 -22.44 -2.16 -16.30
N THR A 29 -23.25 -1.44 -17.08
CA THR A 29 -24.71 -1.49 -16.95
C THR A 29 -25.22 -2.93 -17.11
N LEU A 30 -24.78 -3.63 -18.16
CA LEU A 30 -25.18 -5.03 -18.39
C LEU A 30 -24.69 -5.97 -17.28
N ILE A 31 -23.40 -5.87 -16.90
CA ILE A 31 -22.81 -6.70 -15.84
C ILE A 31 -23.56 -6.49 -14.52
N PHE A 32 -23.74 -5.25 -14.07
CA PHE A 32 -24.39 -4.97 -12.79
C PHE A 32 -25.89 -5.31 -12.78
N VAL A 33 -26.59 -5.20 -13.92
CA VAL A 33 -27.97 -5.73 -14.04
C VAL A 33 -27.97 -7.25 -13.89
N LEU A 34 -27.08 -7.97 -14.58
CA LEU A 34 -27.01 -9.44 -14.49
C LEU A 34 -26.58 -9.92 -13.09
N SER A 35 -25.58 -9.28 -12.47
CA SER A 35 -25.15 -9.56 -11.09
C SER A 35 -26.26 -9.24 -10.07
N GLY A 36 -26.95 -8.12 -10.22
CA GLY A 36 -28.07 -7.75 -9.34
C GLY A 36 -29.26 -8.71 -9.48
N MET A 37 -29.58 -9.13 -10.71
CA MET A 37 -30.60 -10.16 -10.96
C MET A 37 -30.18 -11.51 -10.38
N SER A 38 -28.94 -11.95 -10.60
CA SER A 38 -28.44 -13.23 -10.08
C SER A 38 -28.42 -13.27 -8.55
N ALA A 39 -28.04 -12.17 -7.89
CA ALA A 39 -28.07 -12.03 -6.44
C ALA A 39 -29.49 -11.87 -5.86
N SER A 40 -30.51 -11.64 -6.70
CA SER A 40 -31.92 -11.56 -6.32
C SER A 40 -32.72 -12.85 -6.60
N VAL A 41 -32.09 -13.89 -7.14
CA VAL A 41 -32.72 -15.21 -7.36
C VAL A 41 -32.44 -16.10 -6.14
N HIS A 42 -33.48 -16.71 -5.58
CA HIS A 42 -33.34 -17.67 -4.48
C HIS A 42 -32.58 -18.93 -4.93
N SER A 43 -31.27 -18.95 -4.72
CA SER A 43 -30.41 -20.13 -4.82
C SER A 43 -30.40 -20.92 -3.50
N VAL A 44 -29.92 -22.17 -3.54
CA VAL A 44 -29.70 -23.00 -2.34
C VAL A 44 -28.78 -22.30 -1.34
N GLU A 45 -27.79 -21.56 -1.84
CA GLU A 45 -26.86 -20.74 -1.07
C GLU A 45 -27.57 -19.59 -0.35
N THR A 46 -28.45 -18.83 -1.04
CA THR A 46 -29.24 -17.76 -0.40
C THR A 46 -30.21 -18.28 0.66
N LEU A 47 -30.78 -19.46 0.47
CA LEU A 47 -31.63 -20.10 1.48
C LEU A 47 -30.81 -20.54 2.71
N CYS A 48 -29.58 -21.03 2.51
CA CYS A 48 -28.65 -21.28 3.61
C CYS A 48 -28.28 -20.00 4.35
N TYR A 49 -28.03 -18.91 3.62
CA TYR A 49 -27.74 -17.59 4.19
C TYR A 49 -28.88 -17.06 5.06
N GLU A 50 -30.13 -17.11 4.58
CA GLU A 50 -31.31 -16.71 5.36
C GLU A 50 -31.47 -17.59 6.62
N GLN A 51 -31.30 -18.90 6.51
CA GLN A 51 -31.37 -19.84 7.65
C GLN A 51 -30.30 -19.59 8.71
N ASN A 52 -29.12 -19.08 8.31
CA ASN A 52 -28.03 -18.69 9.20
C ASN A 52 -28.05 -17.19 9.58
N GLY A 53 -29.12 -16.46 9.26
CA GLY A 53 -29.30 -15.05 9.65
C GLY A 53 -28.45 -14.03 8.88
N TYR A 54 -27.78 -14.43 7.80
CA TYR A 54 -26.94 -13.56 6.98
C TYR A 54 -27.78 -12.81 5.94
N SER A 55 -28.19 -11.58 6.28
CA SER A 55 -29.01 -10.72 5.41
C SER A 55 -28.23 -9.89 4.38
N TRP A 56 -26.90 -9.82 4.48
CA TRP A 56 -26.07 -8.97 3.62
C TRP A 56 -26.07 -9.36 2.13
N HIS A 57 -26.52 -10.55 1.75
CA HIS A 57 -26.74 -10.90 0.35
C HIS A 57 -27.74 -9.95 -0.34
N ASN A 58 -28.76 -9.46 0.38
CA ASN A 58 -29.67 -8.42 -0.12
C ASN A 58 -28.99 -7.04 -0.28
N ILE A 59 -27.96 -6.76 0.52
CA ILE A 59 -27.17 -5.52 0.45
C ILE A 59 -26.21 -5.58 -0.76
N LEU A 60 -25.67 -6.77 -1.09
CA LEU A 60 -24.93 -7.01 -2.33
C LEU A 60 -25.84 -6.91 -3.58
N ALA A 61 -27.03 -7.52 -3.56
CA ALA A 61 -28.01 -7.37 -4.64
C ALA A 61 -28.36 -5.88 -4.88
N LEU A 62 -28.55 -5.12 -3.80
CA LEU A 62 -28.79 -3.68 -3.85
C LEU A 62 -27.57 -2.89 -4.34
N SER A 63 -26.33 -3.23 -3.96
CA SER A 63 -25.14 -2.53 -4.43
C SER A 63 -24.93 -2.74 -5.94
N PHE A 64 -25.21 -3.93 -6.48
CA PHE A 64 -25.21 -4.15 -7.92
C PHE A 64 -26.32 -3.36 -8.64
N ILE A 65 -27.57 -3.36 -8.13
CA ILE A 65 -28.66 -2.58 -8.73
C ILE A 65 -28.33 -1.07 -8.77
N VAL A 66 -27.77 -0.51 -7.70
CA VAL A 66 -27.37 0.91 -7.67
C VAL A 66 -26.15 1.18 -8.56
N SER A 67 -25.21 0.24 -8.67
CA SER A 67 -24.09 0.34 -9.62
C SER A 67 -24.55 0.33 -11.07
N ALA A 68 -25.57 -0.46 -11.42
CA ALA A 68 -26.22 -0.43 -12.73
C ALA A 68 -26.88 0.94 -13.02
N ILE A 69 -27.51 1.56 -12.02
CA ILE A 69 -28.09 2.91 -12.17
C ILE A 69 -26.99 3.95 -12.46
N PHE A 70 -25.85 3.88 -11.77
CA PHE A 70 -24.73 4.79 -12.04
C PHE A 70 -24.10 4.56 -13.42
N ALA A 71 -23.83 3.30 -13.80
CA ALA A 71 -23.33 2.99 -15.15
C ALA A 71 -24.30 3.45 -16.24
N GLY A 72 -25.61 3.22 -16.06
CA GLY A 72 -26.65 3.69 -16.99
C GLY A 72 -26.73 5.22 -17.09
N TRP A 73 -26.44 5.95 -16.01
CA TRP A 73 -26.32 7.41 -16.06
C TRP A 73 -25.08 7.87 -16.85
N GLY A 74 -23.98 7.13 -16.75
CA GLY A 74 -22.81 7.29 -17.62
C GLY A 74 -23.13 7.15 -19.10
N VAL A 75 -23.89 6.10 -19.48
CA VAL A 75 -24.38 5.89 -20.85
C VAL A 75 -25.13 7.12 -21.37
N LEU A 76 -26.01 7.71 -20.56
CA LEU A 76 -26.77 8.91 -20.96
C LEU A 76 -25.88 10.16 -21.12
N LEU A 77 -24.92 10.37 -20.22
CA LEU A 77 -24.08 11.57 -20.21
C LEU A 77 -22.97 11.53 -21.27
N HIS A 78 -22.22 10.42 -21.34
CA HIS A 78 -21.21 10.22 -22.38
C HIS A 78 -21.87 10.03 -23.75
N GLY A 79 -22.99 9.31 -23.82
CA GLY A 79 -23.82 9.21 -25.02
C GLY A 79 -24.29 10.58 -25.51
N GLY A 80 -24.67 11.50 -24.61
CA GLY A 80 -25.01 12.88 -24.96
C GLY A 80 -23.84 13.66 -25.59
N VAL A 81 -22.59 13.46 -25.13
CA VAL A 81 -21.39 14.09 -25.72
C VAL A 81 -21.05 13.48 -27.09
N VAL A 82 -21.20 12.17 -27.25
CA VAL A 82 -20.87 11.42 -28.47
C VAL A 82 -21.91 11.62 -29.59
N THR A 83 -23.20 11.63 -29.25
CA THR A 83 -24.31 11.83 -30.19
C THR A 83 -24.54 13.30 -30.56
N SER A 84 -23.83 14.23 -29.91
CA SER A 84 -23.73 15.63 -30.38
C SER A 84 -22.82 15.68 -31.61
N GLY A 85 -23.38 15.26 -32.74
CA GLY A 85 -22.66 14.81 -33.94
C GLY A 85 -21.81 15.86 -34.66
N ASP A 86 -21.11 15.39 -35.70
CA ASP A 86 -20.07 16.13 -36.41
C ASP A 86 -20.58 17.46 -37.01
N GLY A 87 -20.23 18.55 -36.34
CA GLY A 87 -20.64 19.92 -36.67
C GLY A 87 -21.41 20.65 -35.57
N ALA A 88 -22.03 19.94 -34.63
CA ALA A 88 -22.69 20.56 -33.48
C ALA A 88 -21.65 21.04 -32.44
N PRO A 89 -21.79 22.26 -31.87
CA PRO A 89 -20.99 22.66 -30.71
C PRO A 89 -21.44 21.89 -29.46
N LEU A 90 -20.48 21.52 -28.62
CA LEU A 90 -20.78 21.00 -27.28
C LEU A 90 -21.40 22.11 -26.41
N LYS A 91 -22.20 21.72 -25.43
CA LYS A 91 -22.82 22.62 -24.46
C LYS A 91 -22.13 22.47 -23.11
N GLU A 92 -21.92 23.58 -22.41
CA GLU A 92 -21.31 23.62 -21.07
C GLU A 92 -21.98 22.61 -20.11
N ALA A 93 -23.32 22.53 -20.13
CA ALA A 93 -24.10 21.58 -19.35
C ALA A 93 -23.72 20.10 -19.56
N GLN A 94 -23.20 19.72 -20.73
CA GLN A 94 -22.72 18.35 -21.00
C GLN A 94 -21.37 18.09 -20.31
N LEU A 95 -20.47 19.08 -20.35
CA LEU A 95 -19.17 19.01 -19.65
C LEU A 95 -19.39 19.04 -18.13
N VAL A 96 -20.29 19.89 -17.63
CA VAL A 96 -20.70 19.92 -16.22
C VAL A 96 -21.36 18.59 -15.80
N GLY A 97 -22.17 17.98 -16.68
CA GLY A 97 -22.76 16.66 -16.46
C GLY A 97 -21.71 15.55 -16.29
N VAL A 98 -20.81 15.39 -17.26
CA VAL A 98 -19.70 14.41 -17.22
C VAL A 98 -18.77 14.66 -16.03
N SER A 99 -18.47 15.94 -15.73
CA SER A 99 -17.69 16.33 -14.55
C SER A 99 -18.35 15.87 -13.24
N ARG A 100 -19.66 16.13 -13.06
CA ARG A 100 -20.40 15.69 -11.86
C ARG A 100 -20.47 14.15 -11.77
N TYR A 101 -20.69 13.46 -12.89
CA TYR A 101 -20.74 12.00 -12.94
C TYR A 101 -19.48 11.36 -12.39
N GLY A 102 -18.28 11.77 -12.86
CA GLY A 102 -17.03 11.17 -12.37
C GLY A 102 -16.81 11.32 -10.86
N HIS A 103 -17.21 12.44 -10.26
CA HIS A 103 -17.12 12.62 -8.80
C HIS A 103 -18.11 11.72 -8.04
N ILE A 104 -19.33 11.59 -8.54
CA ILE A 104 -20.38 10.76 -7.91
C ILE A 104 -20.08 9.27 -8.09
N LEU A 105 -19.56 8.87 -9.24
CA LEU A 105 -19.12 7.50 -9.51
C LEU A 105 -17.98 7.09 -8.57
N VAL A 106 -16.95 7.93 -8.38
CA VAL A 106 -15.87 7.66 -7.42
C VAL A 106 -16.42 7.52 -6.00
N ALA A 107 -17.29 8.43 -5.56
CA ALA A 107 -17.92 8.33 -4.24
C ALA A 107 -18.75 7.03 -4.08
N TRP A 108 -19.49 6.62 -5.12
CA TRP A 108 -20.22 5.36 -5.12
C TRP A 108 -19.30 4.13 -5.09
N THR A 109 -18.25 4.08 -5.91
CA THR A 109 -17.32 2.93 -5.94
C THR A 109 -16.66 2.66 -4.59
N PHE A 110 -16.35 3.71 -3.81
CA PHE A 110 -15.85 3.57 -2.45
C PHE A 110 -16.91 2.98 -1.50
N ILE A 111 -18.17 3.42 -1.61
CA ILE A 111 -19.29 2.89 -0.82
C ILE A 111 -19.55 1.42 -1.16
N ALA A 112 -19.61 1.07 -2.45
CA ALA A 112 -19.82 -0.30 -2.93
C ALA A 112 -18.74 -1.26 -2.41
N ALA A 113 -17.46 -0.92 -2.59
CA ALA A 113 -16.34 -1.73 -2.11
C ALA A 113 -16.35 -1.93 -0.58
N VAL A 114 -16.79 -0.92 0.20
CA VAL A 114 -16.96 -1.05 1.66
C VAL A 114 -18.14 -1.97 2.01
N LEU A 115 -19.28 -1.85 1.33
CA LEU A 115 -20.43 -2.74 1.54
C LEU A 115 -20.08 -4.19 1.19
N GLU A 116 -19.38 -4.41 0.08
CA GLU A 116 -18.91 -5.72 -0.38
C GLU A 116 -17.94 -6.34 0.64
N ALA A 117 -16.89 -5.60 1.06
CA ALA A 117 -15.93 -6.09 2.05
C ALA A 117 -16.57 -6.41 3.43
N ILE A 118 -17.63 -5.69 3.82
CA ILE A 118 -18.39 -5.96 5.05
C ILE A 118 -19.30 -7.19 4.88
N ALA A 119 -19.89 -7.38 3.71
CA ALA A 119 -20.75 -8.53 3.39
C ALA A 119 -19.93 -9.83 3.32
N TYR A 120 -18.91 -9.92 2.46
CA TYR A 120 -18.07 -11.11 2.30
C TYR A 120 -17.45 -11.56 3.65
N ARG A 121 -17.03 -10.60 4.50
CA ARG A 121 -16.49 -10.90 5.84
C ARG A 121 -17.51 -11.52 6.82
N GLN A 122 -18.81 -11.40 6.57
CA GLN A 122 -19.88 -11.91 7.42
C GLN A 122 -20.57 -13.17 6.87
N GLN A 123 -20.11 -13.72 5.75
CA GLN A 123 -20.68 -14.96 5.18
C GLN A 123 -20.56 -16.14 6.17
N PRO A 124 -21.65 -16.88 6.45
CA PRO A 124 -21.61 -18.11 7.21
C PRO A 124 -20.81 -19.19 6.47
N ALA A 125 -19.71 -19.66 7.06
CA ALA A 125 -18.86 -20.71 6.49
C ALA A 125 -19.63 -22.00 6.15
N VAL A 126 -20.71 -22.31 6.87
CA VAL A 126 -21.62 -23.45 6.61
C VAL A 126 -22.25 -23.39 5.21
N CYS A 127 -22.40 -22.20 4.64
CA CYS A 127 -22.96 -22.00 3.29
C CYS A 127 -21.89 -21.94 2.18
N MET A 128 -20.60 -21.97 2.53
CA MET A 128 -19.46 -21.82 1.61
C MET A 128 -18.96 -23.16 1.02
N GLY A 129 -19.68 -24.28 1.24
CA GLY A 129 -19.43 -25.57 0.59
C GLY A 129 -18.48 -26.54 1.31
N ASP A 130 -17.55 -26.05 2.13
CA ASP A 130 -16.46 -26.85 2.73
C ASP A 130 -16.86 -27.71 3.96
N GLY A 131 -17.96 -28.48 3.88
CA GLY A 131 -18.50 -29.19 5.07
C GLY A 131 -19.29 -30.47 4.81
N GLU A 132 -18.59 -31.57 4.51
CA GLU A 132 -18.93 -33.02 4.65
C GLU A 132 -20.34 -33.57 4.29
N ALA A 133 -21.31 -32.77 3.86
CA ALA A 133 -22.72 -33.17 3.74
C ALA A 133 -23.42 -32.70 2.44
N ALA A 134 -22.70 -32.62 1.32
CA ALA A 134 -23.28 -32.34 0.00
C ALA A 134 -23.67 -33.64 -0.72
N VAL A 135 -24.94 -33.79 -1.09
CA VAL A 135 -25.44 -34.93 -1.88
C VAL A 135 -25.03 -34.79 -3.35
N ALA A 136 -24.56 -35.89 -3.93
CA ALA A 136 -23.95 -36.01 -5.27
C ALA A 136 -24.49 -35.09 -6.38
N GLN A 137 -23.62 -34.21 -6.87
CA GLN A 137 -23.66 -33.37 -8.08
C GLN A 137 -22.19 -33.16 -8.56
N PRO A 138 -21.92 -32.84 -9.84
CA PRO A 138 -21.64 -33.86 -10.85
C PRO A 138 -20.15 -34.23 -10.99
N THR A 139 -19.88 -35.22 -11.85
CA THR A 139 -18.52 -35.53 -12.33
C THR A 139 -17.85 -34.30 -12.95
N LEU A 140 -16.56 -34.10 -12.65
CA LEU A 140 -15.66 -33.19 -13.37
C LEU A 140 -15.69 -33.46 -14.89
N THR A 141 -16.48 -32.69 -15.63
CA THR A 141 -16.47 -32.70 -17.09
C THR A 141 -15.38 -31.76 -17.58
N THR A 142 -14.19 -32.31 -17.81
CA THR A 142 -13.18 -31.62 -18.62
C THR A 142 -13.78 -31.37 -20.01
N ASN A 143 -14.04 -30.11 -20.34
CA ASN A 143 -14.35 -29.71 -21.71
C ASN A 143 -13.13 -30.06 -22.59
N ASP A 144 -13.36 -30.50 -23.84
CA ASP A 144 -12.33 -31.12 -24.71
C ASP A 144 -11.09 -30.24 -25.02
N ASN A 145 -11.10 -28.97 -24.60
CA ASN A 145 -9.99 -28.02 -24.73
C ASN A 145 -9.03 -27.99 -23.51
N GLY A 146 -9.24 -28.83 -22.50
CA GLY A 146 -8.27 -29.04 -21.41
C GLY A 146 -8.20 -27.96 -20.31
N PHE A 147 -9.14 -27.02 -20.28
CA PHE A 147 -9.29 -26.07 -19.17
C PHE A 147 -10.15 -26.66 -18.03
N THR A 148 -9.72 -26.44 -16.79
CA THR A 148 -10.52 -26.65 -15.57
C THR A 148 -11.23 -25.35 -15.19
N ASP A 149 -12.39 -25.44 -14.54
CA ASP A 149 -13.22 -24.28 -14.23
C ASP A 149 -12.50 -23.25 -13.32
N ILE A 150 -11.62 -23.71 -12.44
CA ILE A 150 -10.75 -22.90 -11.58
C ILE A 150 -9.91 -21.89 -12.40
N HIS A 151 -9.40 -22.29 -13.58
CA HIS A 151 -8.66 -21.39 -14.46
C HIS A 151 -9.57 -20.37 -15.15
N VAL A 152 -10.82 -20.73 -15.43
CA VAL A 152 -11.81 -19.82 -16.05
C VAL A 152 -12.24 -18.75 -15.03
N GLU A 153 -12.51 -19.14 -13.79
CA GLU A 153 -12.91 -18.26 -12.71
C GLU A 153 -11.79 -17.26 -12.34
N ALA A 154 -10.55 -17.73 -12.15
CA ALA A 154 -9.41 -16.86 -11.88
C ALA A 154 -9.14 -15.84 -13.00
N VAL A 155 -9.25 -16.26 -14.27
CA VAL A 155 -9.13 -15.36 -15.44
C VAL A 155 -10.28 -14.36 -15.49
N TRP A 156 -11.51 -14.77 -15.14
CA TRP A 156 -12.67 -13.89 -15.10
C TRP A 156 -12.55 -12.82 -14.00
N HIS A 157 -12.09 -13.17 -12.80
CA HIS A 157 -11.81 -12.20 -11.74
C HIS A 157 -10.74 -11.19 -12.15
N LEU A 158 -9.62 -11.64 -12.71
CA LEU A 158 -8.58 -10.72 -13.20
C LEU A 158 -9.10 -9.80 -14.32
N ALA A 159 -9.80 -10.35 -15.32
CA ALA A 159 -10.33 -9.59 -16.45
C ALA A 159 -11.38 -8.55 -16.00
N SER A 160 -12.30 -8.93 -15.11
CA SER A 160 -13.33 -8.04 -14.59
C SER A 160 -12.74 -6.91 -13.72
N THR A 161 -11.75 -7.20 -12.86
CA THR A 161 -11.03 -6.19 -12.08
C THR A 161 -10.27 -5.20 -12.98
N VAL A 162 -9.54 -5.68 -13.99
CA VAL A 162 -8.83 -4.81 -14.96
C VAL A 162 -9.83 -3.95 -15.74
N MET A 163 -10.93 -4.53 -16.21
CA MET A 163 -11.98 -3.82 -16.93
C MET A 163 -12.66 -2.73 -16.06
N TRP A 164 -12.87 -3.01 -14.78
CA TRP A 164 -13.43 -2.06 -13.81
C TRP A 164 -12.49 -0.90 -13.54
N LEU A 165 -11.20 -1.17 -13.36
CA LEU A 165 -10.16 -0.14 -13.21
C LEU A 165 -10.12 0.77 -14.46
N VAL A 166 -10.17 0.21 -15.67
CA VAL A 166 -10.20 0.98 -16.91
C VAL A 166 -11.46 1.84 -17.02
N TRP A 167 -12.63 1.33 -16.61
CA TRP A 167 -13.88 2.11 -16.59
C TRP A 167 -13.81 3.30 -15.63
N VAL A 168 -13.45 3.07 -14.36
CA VAL A 168 -13.42 4.12 -13.33
C VAL A 168 -12.34 5.16 -13.66
N VAL A 169 -11.13 4.74 -14.06
CA VAL A 169 -10.07 5.66 -14.49
C VAL A 169 -10.47 6.43 -15.76
N GLY A 170 -11.17 5.78 -16.70
CA GLY A 170 -11.74 6.42 -17.88
C GLY A 170 -12.73 7.54 -17.54
N ALA A 171 -13.71 7.25 -16.67
CA ALA A 171 -14.70 8.21 -16.21
C ALA A 171 -14.09 9.38 -15.42
N VAL A 172 -13.07 9.12 -14.58
CA VAL A 172 -12.29 10.18 -13.89
C VAL A 172 -11.53 11.04 -14.90
N ALA A 173 -10.86 10.43 -15.88
CA ALA A 173 -10.17 11.16 -16.94
C ALA A 173 -11.14 12.00 -17.79
N ALA A 174 -12.35 11.48 -18.07
CA ALA A 174 -13.41 12.22 -18.75
C ALA A 174 -13.89 13.42 -17.92
N ALA A 175 -14.12 13.26 -16.62
CA ALA A 175 -14.50 14.34 -15.72
C ALA A 175 -13.42 15.43 -15.57
N MET A 176 -12.14 15.03 -15.44
CA MET A 176 -11.00 15.97 -15.44
C MET A 176 -10.86 16.71 -16.78
N SER A 177 -11.02 15.99 -17.90
CA SER A 177 -11.00 16.57 -19.24
C SER A 177 -12.16 17.55 -19.45
N ALA A 178 -13.36 17.21 -19.00
CA ALA A 178 -14.52 18.10 -19.04
C ALA A 178 -14.25 19.39 -18.26
N LYS A 179 -13.80 19.30 -17.01
CA LYS A 179 -13.44 20.47 -16.18
C LYS A 179 -12.36 21.35 -16.82
N ARG A 180 -11.38 20.77 -17.50
CA ARG A 180 -10.33 21.49 -18.23
C ARG A 180 -10.83 22.18 -19.52
N ASN A 181 -11.90 21.66 -20.14
CA ASN A 181 -12.44 22.17 -21.40
C ASN A 181 -13.56 23.21 -21.23
N ILE A 182 -14.14 23.38 -20.04
CA ILE A 182 -15.22 24.37 -19.79
C ILE A 182 -14.80 25.80 -20.20
N PRO A 183 -13.66 26.36 -19.75
CA PRO A 183 -13.26 27.73 -20.11
C PRO A 183 -13.01 27.91 -21.62
N ILE A 184 -12.49 26.87 -22.28
CA ILE A 184 -12.24 26.88 -23.74
C ILE A 184 -13.56 26.96 -24.51
N LEU A 185 -14.63 26.34 -23.97
CA LEU A 185 -15.96 26.37 -24.56
C LEU A 185 -16.67 27.71 -24.31
N GLU A 186 -16.49 28.30 -23.13
CA GLU A 186 -16.95 29.66 -22.79
C GLU A 186 -16.31 30.72 -23.70
N GLU A 187 -14.98 30.67 -23.85
CA GLU A 187 -14.19 31.55 -24.72
C GLU A 187 -14.68 31.46 -26.17
N ALA A 188 -14.76 30.25 -26.74
CA ALA A 188 -15.27 30.02 -28.09
C ALA A 188 -16.72 30.53 -28.29
N THR A 189 -17.57 30.38 -27.28
CA THR A 189 -18.98 30.84 -27.32
C THR A 189 -19.06 32.37 -27.22
N SER A 190 -18.19 33.01 -26.46
CA SER A 190 -18.13 34.48 -26.35
C SER A 190 -17.63 35.15 -27.64
N HIS A 191 -16.61 34.60 -28.29
CA HIS A 191 -16.17 35.09 -29.60
C HIS A 191 -17.22 34.88 -30.70
N ALA A 192 -17.90 33.73 -30.73
CA ALA A 192 -18.99 33.49 -31.68
C ALA A 192 -20.15 34.48 -31.52
N SER A 193 -20.46 34.90 -30.28
CA SER A 193 -21.52 35.87 -30.00
C SER A 193 -21.10 37.34 -30.22
N GLN A 194 -19.81 37.68 -30.06
CA GLN A 194 -19.26 38.99 -30.47
C GLN A 194 -19.36 39.19 -31.99
N ILE A 195 -18.94 38.19 -32.78
CA ILE A 195 -18.98 38.21 -34.26
C ILE A 195 -20.41 38.34 -34.79
N ALA A 196 -21.41 37.88 -34.04
CA ALA A 196 -22.83 37.97 -34.41
C ALA A 196 -23.46 39.37 -34.15
N SER A 197 -22.74 40.33 -33.56
CA SER A 197 -23.28 41.65 -33.20
C SER A 197 -22.95 42.75 -34.24
N PRO A 198 -23.94 43.35 -34.93
CA PRO A 198 -23.68 44.37 -35.94
C PRO A 198 -23.57 45.77 -35.33
N GLN A 199 -22.43 46.09 -34.72
CA GLN A 199 -22.14 47.49 -34.37
C GLN A 199 -21.89 48.32 -35.63
N ARG A 200 -22.81 49.25 -35.91
CA ARG A 200 -22.51 50.43 -36.71
C ARG A 200 -21.61 51.35 -35.90
N ASP A 201 -20.54 51.85 -36.50
CA ASP A 201 -20.20 53.26 -36.41
C ASP A 201 -19.32 53.70 -37.59
N SER A 202 -19.14 55.01 -37.75
CA SER A 202 -18.81 55.62 -39.04
C SER A 202 -17.34 56.02 -39.25
N ALA A 203 -16.83 55.60 -40.41
CA ALA A 203 -15.85 56.26 -41.27
C ALA A 203 -14.82 57.25 -40.68
N GLN A 204 -13.53 56.92 -40.87
CA GLN A 204 -12.63 57.81 -41.60
C GLN A 204 -11.51 57.00 -42.28
N LEU A 205 -11.16 57.36 -43.52
CA LEU A 205 -10.08 56.74 -44.28
C LEU A 205 -9.29 57.85 -44.98
N VAL A 206 -8.13 58.19 -44.41
CA VAL A 206 -7.19 59.16 -44.98
C VAL A 206 -6.22 58.39 -45.89
N GLY A 207 -6.00 58.88 -47.10
CA GLY A 207 -5.09 58.27 -48.07
C GLY A 207 -3.97 59.21 -48.49
N VAL A 208 -2.92 58.64 -49.12
CA VAL A 208 -1.99 59.18 -50.14
C VAL A 208 -0.90 58.09 -50.40
N PRO A 209 -0.31 57.96 -51.61
CA PRO A 209 0.31 56.70 -52.07
C PRO A 209 1.79 56.83 -52.52
N VAL A 210 2.29 55.84 -53.30
CA VAL A 210 3.27 55.94 -54.43
C VAL A 210 4.66 55.26 -54.30
N GLN A 211 4.95 54.29 -55.22
CA GLN A 211 6.26 53.82 -55.79
C GLN A 211 7.33 53.14 -54.87
N ASP A 212 8.27 52.28 -55.34
CA ASP A 212 8.50 51.65 -56.67
C ASP A 212 9.34 50.33 -56.65
N ASP A 213 9.51 49.76 -57.86
CA ASP A 213 10.62 48.93 -58.38
C ASP A 213 10.75 47.39 -58.16
N LEU A 214 11.28 46.74 -59.21
CA LEU A 214 11.64 45.32 -59.38
C LEU A 214 13.11 45.21 -59.87
N PRO A 215 13.79 44.05 -59.76
CA PRO A 215 13.91 43.21 -60.97
C PRO A 215 13.97 41.68 -60.73
N MET A 216 13.83 40.91 -61.82
CA MET A 216 13.89 39.44 -61.87
C MET A 216 15.28 38.90 -62.20
N GLY A 217 15.52 37.62 -61.88
CA GLY A 217 16.64 36.81 -62.38
C GLY A 217 16.22 35.35 -62.64
N THR A 218 16.69 34.75 -63.73
CA THR A 218 16.37 33.37 -64.17
C THR A 218 17.65 32.58 -64.49
N VAL A 219 17.57 31.24 -64.56
CA VAL A 219 18.22 30.35 -65.56
C VAL A 219 17.92 28.85 -65.30
N THR A 220 17.91 28.05 -66.39
CA THR A 220 17.72 26.58 -66.59
C THR A 220 18.42 25.62 -65.60
N GLY A 221 18.16 24.30 -65.48
CA GLY A 221 17.41 23.26 -66.26
C GLY A 221 17.53 21.88 -65.52
N ILE A 222 17.33 20.66 -66.05
CA ILE A 222 16.82 20.09 -67.34
C ILE A 222 16.59 18.53 -67.16
N ALA A 223 15.80 17.89 -68.04
CA ALA A 223 15.65 16.42 -68.32
C ALA A 223 14.82 15.46 -67.41
N GLN A 224 14.08 14.56 -68.10
CA GLN A 224 13.42 13.29 -67.69
C GLN A 224 14.12 12.11 -68.48
N PRO A 225 13.61 10.85 -68.73
CA PRO A 225 12.31 10.21 -68.43
C PRO A 225 12.25 8.66 -68.17
N ASN A 226 11.01 8.13 -67.98
CA ASN A 226 10.51 6.76 -68.33
C ASN A 226 10.99 5.51 -67.52
N ALA A 227 10.24 4.39 -67.42
CA ALA A 227 8.82 4.03 -67.68
C ALA A 227 8.46 2.63 -67.04
N ASP A 228 7.28 2.05 -67.39
CA ASP A 228 6.77 0.67 -67.14
C ASP A 228 6.26 0.34 -65.71
N ALA A 229 5.18 -0.44 -65.45
CA ALA A 229 4.07 -0.98 -66.26
C ALA A 229 2.83 -1.32 -65.35
N ALA A 230 1.71 -1.83 -65.91
CA ALA A 230 0.43 -2.17 -65.23
C ALA A 230 -0.25 -3.42 -65.89
N PRO A 231 -1.49 -3.90 -65.58
CA PRO A 231 -2.51 -3.52 -64.56
C PRO A 231 -3.20 -4.74 -63.83
N GLY A 232 -4.29 -4.52 -63.06
CA GLY A 232 -5.21 -5.60 -62.59
C GLY A 232 -6.44 -5.14 -61.78
N GLN A 233 -7.65 -5.65 -62.10
CA GLN A 233 -8.97 -5.36 -61.47
C GLN A 233 -10.08 -6.29 -62.05
N PRO A 234 -11.37 -6.29 -61.59
CA PRO A 234 -11.98 -5.74 -60.36
C PRO A 234 -12.54 -6.91 -59.48
N PRO A 235 -13.84 -7.24 -59.18
CA PRO A 235 -15.17 -6.61 -59.39
C PRO A 235 -15.84 -6.13 -58.06
N MET A 236 -17.12 -6.50 -57.78
CA MET A 236 -17.95 -6.07 -56.62
C MET A 236 -18.96 -7.16 -56.20
N PHE A 237 -19.61 -7.01 -55.03
CA PHE A 237 -21.03 -7.35 -54.83
C PHE A 237 -21.71 -6.38 -53.84
N GLN A 238 -23.04 -6.29 -53.88
CA GLN A 238 -23.84 -5.20 -53.29
C GLN A 238 -25.18 -5.73 -52.72
N GLY A 239 -25.69 -5.16 -51.62
CA GLY A 239 -27.05 -5.45 -51.14
C GLY A 239 -27.45 -4.85 -49.78
N MET A 240 -28.44 -3.95 -49.78
CA MET A 240 -29.35 -3.67 -48.65
C MET A 240 -30.76 -4.18 -49.03
N PRO A 241 -31.72 -4.26 -48.09
CA PRO A 241 -32.68 -3.16 -47.97
C PRO A 241 -33.07 -2.78 -46.52
N VAL A 242 -33.99 -1.84 -46.37
CA VAL A 242 -34.43 -1.18 -45.13
C VAL A 242 -35.97 -1.27 -44.97
N ALA A 243 -36.48 -0.95 -43.77
CA ALA A 243 -37.89 -0.82 -43.37
C ALA A 243 -38.58 -2.13 -42.92
N THR A 244 -39.64 -2.13 -42.08
CA THR A 244 -40.53 -1.01 -41.66
C THR A 244 -40.99 -1.18 -40.20
N ALA A 245 -41.43 -0.10 -39.54
CA ALA A 245 -42.04 -0.15 -38.20
C ALA A 245 -43.57 -0.30 -38.25
N VAL A 246 -44.17 -0.99 -37.27
CA VAL A 246 -45.62 -1.05 -36.99
C VAL A 246 -45.81 -1.05 -35.47
N ALA A 247 -46.85 -0.38 -34.98
CA ALA A 247 -47.19 -0.31 -33.55
C ALA A 247 -48.31 -1.30 -33.18
N GLY A 248 -48.35 -1.74 -31.92
CA GLY A 248 -49.41 -2.57 -31.35
C GLY A 248 -49.48 -2.42 -29.83
N SER A 249 -50.68 -2.42 -29.27
CA SER A 249 -50.97 -2.22 -27.85
C SER A 249 -52.07 -3.19 -27.38
N ILE A 250 -52.28 -3.28 -26.05
CA ILE A 250 -53.28 -4.15 -25.37
C ILE A 250 -52.87 -5.65 -25.36
N GLY A 251 -53.03 -6.42 -24.29
CA GLY A 251 -53.43 -6.11 -22.91
C GLY A 251 -53.85 -7.36 -22.09
N THR A 252 -54.23 -7.13 -20.83
CA THR A 252 -55.09 -7.97 -19.94
C THR A 252 -54.68 -9.40 -19.52
N ASP A 253 -54.62 -9.56 -18.19
CA ASP A 253 -55.19 -10.62 -17.35
C ASP A 253 -54.61 -12.06 -17.27
N GLY A 254 -54.54 -12.56 -16.03
CA GLY A 254 -54.13 -13.91 -15.65
C GLY A 254 -54.31 -14.16 -14.15
N VAL A 255 -55.52 -14.51 -13.71
CA VAL A 255 -55.92 -14.66 -12.29
C VAL A 255 -56.24 -16.11 -11.93
N CYS A 256 -55.75 -16.61 -10.78
CA CYS A 256 -56.40 -17.58 -9.86
C CYS A 256 -55.54 -17.74 -8.58
N GLN A 257 -56.08 -17.57 -7.36
CA GLN A 257 -56.78 -18.53 -6.49
C GLN A 257 -55.89 -19.70 -5.96
N GLY A 258 -55.87 -20.02 -4.64
CA GLY A 258 -56.59 -19.37 -3.53
C GLY A 258 -56.33 -19.91 -2.09
N MET A 259 -57.07 -19.29 -1.17
CA MET A 259 -57.29 -19.48 0.30
C MET A 259 -57.58 -20.93 0.83
N PRO A 260 -57.76 -21.17 2.17
CA PRO A 260 -57.17 -20.58 3.41
C PRO A 260 -56.96 -21.65 4.57
N VAL A 261 -57.07 -21.23 5.86
CA VAL A 261 -57.32 -21.99 7.14
C VAL A 261 -56.09 -22.38 8.00
N ARG A 262 -56.05 -22.29 9.35
CA ARG A 262 -56.75 -21.45 10.39
C ARG A 262 -56.15 -21.67 11.82
N ASP A 263 -56.29 -20.67 12.70
CA ASP A 263 -56.17 -20.55 14.18
C ASP A 263 -55.92 -21.79 15.09
N GLY A 264 -55.22 -21.57 16.23
CA GLY A 264 -55.71 -22.08 17.53
C GLY A 264 -54.73 -22.28 18.71
N SER A 265 -55.02 -21.66 19.87
CA SER A 265 -54.57 -21.98 21.26
C SER A 265 -53.07 -21.83 21.64
N GLY A 266 -52.70 -21.68 22.93
CA GLY A 266 -53.53 -21.39 24.11
C GLY A 266 -52.98 -21.79 25.50
N ASP A 267 -52.21 -20.88 26.11
CA ASP A 267 -52.28 -20.46 27.55
C ASP A 267 -51.94 -21.38 28.78
N VAL A 268 -51.34 -20.72 29.80
CA VAL A 268 -51.14 -21.02 31.26
C VAL A 268 -50.46 -22.33 31.79
N ALA A 269 -49.50 -22.15 32.71
CA ALA A 269 -49.41 -22.75 34.10
C ALA A 269 -47.96 -22.98 34.59
N ALA A 270 -47.73 -23.11 35.92
CA ALA A 270 -46.40 -23.21 36.55
C ALA A 270 -46.42 -23.99 37.88
N GLU A 271 -45.28 -24.55 38.32
CA GLU A 271 -44.93 -24.80 39.74
C GLU A 271 -43.43 -25.20 39.96
N HIS A 272 -43.03 -25.36 41.22
CA HIS A 272 -41.67 -25.62 41.77
C HIS A 272 -41.76 -26.77 42.83
N PRO A 273 -40.68 -27.22 43.51
CA PRO A 273 -39.34 -27.62 43.07
C PRO A 273 -38.87 -28.97 43.73
N GLU A 274 -37.80 -29.63 43.26
CA GLU A 274 -37.00 -30.53 44.13
C GLU A 274 -35.57 -30.80 43.61
N VAL A 275 -34.72 -31.44 44.44
CA VAL A 275 -33.26 -31.57 44.22
C VAL A 275 -32.78 -33.02 44.41
N THR A 276 -32.17 -33.63 43.39
CA THR A 276 -31.34 -34.84 43.53
C THR A 276 -30.17 -34.83 42.52
N LYS A 277 -29.02 -35.43 42.87
CA LYS A 277 -27.84 -35.59 42.00
C LYS A 277 -27.84 -36.96 41.31
N PHE A 278 -27.36 -37.06 40.07
CA PHE A 278 -26.58 -38.22 39.58
C PHE A 278 -25.64 -37.82 38.41
N HIS A 279 -25.07 -38.78 37.65
CA HIS A 279 -23.86 -38.63 36.82
C HIS A 279 -24.04 -38.98 35.33
N LEU A 280 -23.28 -38.25 34.47
CA LEU A 280 -22.93 -38.58 33.06
C LEU A 280 -24.11 -38.60 32.04
N PRO A 281 -23.85 -38.53 30.71
CA PRO A 281 -22.60 -38.31 29.97
C PRO A 281 -22.57 -36.95 29.23
N VAL A 282 -21.60 -36.72 28.32
CA VAL A 282 -21.51 -35.47 27.51
C VAL A 282 -21.60 -35.77 26.01
N GLN A 283 -22.70 -35.35 25.36
CA GLN A 283 -22.84 -35.21 23.91
C GLN A 283 -23.82 -34.05 23.56
N ALA A 284 -23.28 -32.83 23.42
CA ALA A 284 -23.88 -31.65 22.75
C ALA A 284 -25.28 -31.13 23.21
N PRO A 285 -25.77 -29.96 22.72
CA PRO A 285 -25.07 -28.79 22.21
C PRO A 285 -25.29 -27.51 23.07
N SER A 286 -24.53 -26.45 22.74
CA SER A 286 -24.75 -25.01 23.01
C SER A 286 -25.98 -24.55 23.83
N GLN A 287 -25.92 -24.55 25.18
CA GLN A 287 -26.84 -23.73 26.01
C GLN A 287 -26.39 -23.40 27.45
N HIS A 288 -25.21 -22.79 27.66
CA HIS A 288 -24.87 -22.12 28.94
C HIS A 288 -23.78 -21.04 28.78
N LEU A 289 -24.15 -19.75 28.88
CA LEU A 289 -23.20 -18.62 28.89
C LEU A 289 -23.40 -17.61 30.05
N ASN A 290 -24.51 -17.69 30.80
CA ASN A 290 -24.85 -16.68 31.82
C ASN A 290 -24.24 -16.91 33.22
N LEU A 291 -23.72 -18.12 33.51
CA LEU A 291 -23.35 -18.53 34.88
C LEU A 291 -22.06 -17.88 35.43
N TYR A 292 -21.26 -17.22 34.60
CA TYR A 292 -20.00 -16.58 35.02
C TYR A 292 -20.15 -15.13 35.53
N SER A 293 -21.36 -14.55 35.49
CA SER A 293 -21.56 -13.13 35.84
C SER A 293 -21.62 -12.86 37.35
N GLU A 294 -22.05 -13.83 38.16
CA GLU A 294 -22.34 -13.61 39.59
C GLU A 294 -21.09 -13.66 40.49
N LEU A 295 -20.12 -14.53 40.18
CA LEU A 295 -18.94 -14.77 41.03
C LEU A 295 -17.92 -13.62 41.06
N LEU A 296 -17.83 -12.81 40.01
CA LEU A 296 -16.83 -11.70 39.91
C LEU A 296 -17.33 -10.36 40.46
N THR A 297 -18.64 -10.20 40.66
CA THR A 297 -19.26 -8.92 41.04
C THR A 297 -18.91 -8.44 42.46
N PRO A 298 -18.76 -9.30 43.50
CA PRO A 298 -18.43 -8.83 44.86
C PRO A 298 -17.02 -8.22 44.98
N ALA A 299 -16.02 -8.85 44.38
CA ALA A 299 -14.61 -8.49 44.55
C ALA A 299 -14.21 -7.17 43.87
N LEU A 300 -14.94 -6.75 42.82
CA LEU A 300 -14.74 -5.45 42.18
C LEU A 300 -15.42 -4.32 42.95
N LYS A 301 -16.57 -4.59 43.57
CA LYS A 301 -17.27 -3.60 44.41
C LYS A 301 -16.49 -3.23 45.68
N SER A 302 -15.80 -4.19 46.31
CA SER A 302 -14.99 -3.90 47.50
C SER A 302 -13.78 -3.00 47.22
N ARG A 303 -13.13 -3.13 46.05
CA ARG A 303 -11.99 -2.27 45.67
C ARG A 303 -12.41 -0.87 45.23
N SER A 304 -13.56 -0.74 44.57
CA SER A 304 -14.16 0.58 44.31
C SER A 304 -14.54 1.29 45.61
N ALA A 305 -15.11 0.57 46.59
CA ALA A 305 -15.38 1.11 47.93
C ALA A 305 -14.12 1.48 48.75
N ALA A 306 -12.94 1.00 48.34
CA ALA A 306 -11.65 1.36 48.93
C ALA A 306 -10.98 2.59 48.25
N GLY A 307 -11.59 3.17 47.21
CA GLY A 307 -11.08 4.35 46.51
C GLY A 307 -9.94 4.08 45.52
N GLU A 308 -9.59 2.82 45.23
CA GLU A 308 -8.49 2.45 44.33
C GLU A 308 -8.83 2.58 42.83
N LEU A 309 -10.11 2.80 42.48
CA LEU A 309 -10.60 2.88 41.11
C LEU A 309 -11.71 3.93 40.98
N ASP A 310 -11.56 4.84 40.01
CA ASP A 310 -12.61 5.80 39.66
C ASP A 310 -13.77 5.16 38.89
N SER A 311 -14.97 5.67 39.14
CA SER A 311 -16.26 5.10 38.74
C SER A 311 -16.41 4.95 37.22
N ALA A 312 -15.83 5.87 36.45
CA ALA A 312 -15.89 5.86 34.99
C ALA A 312 -15.09 4.69 34.35
N CYS A 313 -14.09 4.14 35.05
CA CYS A 313 -13.18 3.13 34.48
C CYS A 313 -13.82 1.74 34.38
N VAL A 314 -14.78 1.42 35.26
CA VAL A 314 -15.36 0.07 35.45
C VAL A 314 -16.00 -0.50 34.17
N ILE A 315 -16.49 0.37 33.28
CA ILE A 315 -17.23 -0.04 32.06
C ILE A 315 -16.31 -0.63 30.98
N ARG A 316 -14.99 -0.36 30.98
CA ARG A 316 -14.06 -0.87 29.94
C ARG A 316 -13.27 -2.14 30.31
N ILE A 317 -13.39 -2.68 31.53
CA ILE A 317 -12.65 -3.90 31.94
C ILE A 317 -13.49 -5.17 31.70
N ARG A 318 -13.90 -5.37 30.42
CA ARG A 318 -14.45 -6.60 29.81
C ARG A 318 -14.13 -6.55 28.30
N LEU A 319 -13.53 -7.54 27.64
CA LEU A 319 -13.03 -8.87 28.06
C LEU A 319 -11.63 -9.13 27.51
N ALA A 320 -10.85 -9.96 28.21
CA ALA A 320 -9.68 -10.67 27.66
C ALA A 320 -9.35 -11.90 28.53
N PHE A 321 -10.04 -13.03 28.32
CA PHE A 321 -9.72 -14.31 28.97
C PHE A 321 -9.47 -15.40 27.92
N LYS A 322 -8.30 -16.04 28.01
CA LYS A 322 -7.84 -17.08 27.08
C LYS A 322 -8.35 -18.45 27.55
N ILE A 323 -9.22 -19.09 26.76
CA ILE A 323 -9.62 -20.49 27.00
C ILE A 323 -8.45 -21.40 26.60
N PRO A 324 -7.96 -22.30 27.47
CA PRO A 324 -6.94 -23.28 27.10
C PRO A 324 -7.45 -24.20 25.98
N GLY A 325 -6.79 -24.19 24.82
CA GLY A 325 -7.10 -25.06 23.68
C GLY A 325 -7.86 -24.41 22.51
N SER A 326 -8.30 -23.15 22.60
CA SER A 326 -8.92 -22.42 21.47
C SER A 326 -7.97 -21.39 20.84
N LYS A 327 -8.09 -21.17 19.52
CA LYS A 327 -7.29 -20.21 18.75
C LYS A 327 -8.00 -18.88 18.41
N ALA A 328 -9.28 -18.71 18.78
CA ALA A 328 -10.05 -17.51 18.41
C ALA A 328 -10.07 -16.43 19.51
N PHE A 329 -9.96 -15.17 19.10
CA PHE A 329 -10.32 -13.98 19.88
C PHE A 329 -11.50 -13.29 19.16
N GLU A 330 -12.63 -13.12 19.84
CA GLU A 330 -13.77 -12.35 19.32
C GLU A 330 -13.97 -11.06 20.12
N THR A 331 -14.30 -9.98 19.42
CA THR A 331 -14.56 -8.65 19.99
C THR A 331 -16.00 -8.24 19.68
N LEU A 332 -16.91 -8.45 20.62
CA LEU A 332 -18.30 -8.03 20.49
C LEU A 332 -18.44 -6.52 20.77
N VAL A 333 -18.99 -5.77 19.81
CA VAL A 333 -19.26 -4.33 19.96
C VAL A 333 -20.76 -4.07 19.88
N LEU A 334 -21.33 -3.56 20.97
CA LEU A 334 -22.69 -3.05 21.03
C LEU A 334 -22.65 -1.65 21.63
N GLY A 335 -23.14 -0.66 20.89
CA GLY A 335 -23.10 0.75 21.28
C GLY A 335 -24.49 1.33 21.54
N GLN A 336 -24.63 2.08 22.64
CA GLN A 336 -25.66 3.11 22.80
C GLN A 336 -25.01 4.37 23.38
N ALA A 337 -25.54 5.53 22.99
CA ALA A 337 -24.93 6.82 23.25
C ALA A 337 -25.44 7.50 24.53
N LEU A 338 -24.57 8.26 25.19
CA LEU A 338 -24.95 9.26 26.20
C LEU A 338 -24.26 10.60 25.93
N LYS A 339 -24.91 11.69 26.36
CA LYS A 339 -24.53 13.07 26.07
C LYS A 339 -23.86 13.74 27.28
N SER A 340 -22.57 14.02 27.19
CA SER A 340 -21.92 15.16 27.88
C SER A 340 -20.53 15.36 27.28
N GLY A 341 -20.09 16.61 27.12
CA GLY A 341 -18.81 16.92 26.48
C GLY A 341 -17.67 17.02 27.50
N GLU A 342 -16.82 16.00 27.56
CA GLU A 342 -15.48 16.04 28.17
C GLU A 342 -14.58 15.04 27.40
N GLU A 343 -13.41 15.50 26.93
CA GLU A 343 -12.56 14.70 26.04
C GLU A 343 -11.68 13.72 26.83
N CYS A 344 -12.07 12.45 26.84
CA CYS A 344 -11.21 11.36 27.30
C CYS A 344 -10.06 11.15 26.29
N ARG A 345 -8.89 11.74 26.56
CA ARG A 345 -7.68 11.60 25.74
C ARG A 345 -7.24 10.13 25.62
N THR A 346 -7.59 9.49 24.52
CA THR A 346 -7.12 8.14 24.20
C THR A 346 -5.73 8.20 23.57
N SER A 347 -4.69 8.20 24.40
CA SER A 347 -3.37 7.74 23.94
C SER A 347 -3.51 6.31 23.41
N LYS A 348 -3.06 6.07 22.19
CA LYS A 348 -3.05 4.71 21.62
C LYS A 348 -2.01 3.89 22.37
N LEU A 349 -2.43 3.10 23.35
CA LEU A 349 -1.62 1.97 23.81
C LEU A 349 -1.55 0.95 22.66
N GLN A 350 -0.55 1.13 21.78
CA GLN A 350 0.11 -0.02 21.20
C GLN A 350 0.72 -0.79 22.37
N THR A 351 0.14 -1.93 22.72
CA THR A 351 0.76 -2.86 23.66
C THR A 351 1.90 -3.58 22.95
N THR A 352 3.02 -2.88 22.79
CA THR A 352 4.32 -3.54 22.67
C THR A 352 4.47 -4.51 23.84
N PRO A 353 5.03 -5.72 23.64
CA PRO A 353 5.36 -6.59 24.75
C PRO A 353 6.36 -5.86 25.65
N ARG A 354 5.92 -5.42 26.83
CA ARG A 354 6.85 -4.95 27.86
C ARG A 354 7.66 -6.16 28.30
N PHE A 355 8.94 -6.17 27.93
CA PHE A 355 9.91 -7.08 28.48
C PHE A 355 9.84 -6.99 30.01
N ARG A 356 9.92 -8.15 30.70
CA ARG A 356 9.83 -8.17 32.16
C ARG A 356 11.18 -7.81 32.75
N GLY A 357 11.45 -6.50 32.80
CA GLY A 357 12.67 -5.93 33.36
C GLY A 357 13.07 -6.60 34.68
N ARG A 358 14.32 -7.08 34.73
CA ARG A 358 14.97 -7.75 35.87
C ARG A 358 14.42 -9.14 36.27
N SER A 359 14.08 -9.98 35.30
CA SER A 359 14.65 -11.34 35.30
C SER A 359 15.91 -11.35 34.42
N SER A 360 16.99 -11.99 34.86
CA SER A 360 18.23 -12.09 34.07
C SER A 360 17.94 -12.76 32.73
N LEU A 361 18.38 -12.14 31.63
CA LEU A 361 18.30 -12.72 30.29
C LEU A 361 19.02 -14.08 30.33
N ARG A 362 18.33 -15.13 29.90
CA ARG A 362 18.78 -16.50 30.12
C ARG A 362 19.97 -16.76 29.20
N ALA A 363 21.07 -17.27 29.76
CA ALA A 363 22.34 -17.45 29.05
C ALA A 363 22.27 -18.46 27.88
N GLY A 364 21.18 -19.25 27.77
CA GLY A 364 20.89 -20.11 26.62
C GLY A 364 19.73 -19.63 25.74
N SER A 365 19.21 -18.41 25.92
CA SER A 365 18.16 -17.87 25.05
C SER A 365 18.65 -17.69 23.61
N GLY A 366 17.72 -17.74 22.63
CA GLY A 366 18.03 -17.51 21.22
C GLY A 366 18.72 -16.16 20.98
N LEU A 367 18.38 -15.12 21.74
CA LEU A 367 19.02 -13.80 21.69
C LEU A 367 20.49 -13.85 22.13
N ALA A 368 20.79 -14.59 23.22
CA ALA A 368 22.16 -14.77 23.68
C ALA A 368 22.98 -15.60 22.68
N GLN A 369 22.43 -16.72 22.21
CA GLN A 369 23.09 -17.58 21.22
C GLN A 369 23.34 -16.88 19.87
N LEU A 370 22.44 -15.99 19.43
CA LEU A 370 22.65 -15.19 18.22
C LEU A 370 23.76 -14.14 18.41
N ALA A 371 23.83 -13.51 19.59
CA ALA A 371 24.87 -12.52 19.92
C ALA A 371 26.29 -13.12 19.98
N GLU A 372 26.43 -14.44 20.24
CA GLU A 372 27.72 -15.14 20.17
C GLU A 372 28.27 -15.25 18.73
N VAL A 373 27.42 -15.15 17.70
CA VAL A 373 27.80 -15.41 16.30
C VAL A 373 27.61 -14.21 15.36
N THR A 374 26.83 -13.21 15.76
CA THR A 374 26.47 -12.01 14.97
C THR A 374 26.34 -10.81 15.90
N THR A 375 26.94 -9.65 15.55
CA THR A 375 26.78 -8.45 16.40
C THR A 375 25.40 -7.81 16.22
N LEU A 376 24.72 -7.47 17.31
CA LEU A 376 23.31 -7.06 17.26
C LEU A 376 23.10 -5.55 17.38
N SER A 377 22.25 -5.05 16.49
CA SER A 377 21.66 -3.71 16.48
C SER A 377 20.16 -3.79 16.77
N ILE A 378 19.60 -2.76 17.38
CA ILE A 378 18.15 -2.60 17.57
C ILE A 378 17.56 -1.59 16.56
N ASP A 379 16.48 -1.97 15.89
CA ASP A 379 15.81 -1.14 14.88
C ASP A 379 14.59 -0.42 15.50
N THR A 380 14.82 0.74 16.12
CA THR A 380 13.77 1.59 16.72
C THR A 380 14.27 3.00 17.03
N GLY A 381 13.34 3.92 17.29
CA GLY A 381 13.61 5.24 17.89
C GLY A 381 13.25 5.35 19.38
N ASP A 382 12.72 4.29 20.00
CA ASP A 382 12.28 4.34 21.41
C ASP A 382 13.46 4.20 22.39
N LEU A 383 13.85 5.32 23.01
CA LEU A 383 14.94 5.38 24.00
C LEU A 383 14.75 4.48 25.23
N GLY A 384 13.49 4.23 25.64
CA GLY A 384 13.20 3.36 26.77
C GLY A 384 13.50 1.91 26.43
N ILE A 385 13.04 1.46 25.26
CA ILE A 385 13.29 0.12 24.73
C ILE A 385 14.77 -0.07 24.38
N ILE A 386 15.42 0.92 23.74
CA ILE A 386 16.86 0.89 23.44
C ILE A 386 17.67 0.74 24.72
N LYS A 387 17.33 1.50 25.77
CA LYS A 387 17.99 1.38 27.07
C LYS A 387 17.81 -0.01 27.68
N GLU A 388 16.58 -0.54 27.69
CA GLU A 388 16.27 -1.86 28.23
C GLU A 388 17.08 -2.97 27.55
N TYR A 389 17.22 -2.92 26.22
CA TYR A 389 18.03 -3.88 25.46
C TYR A 389 19.53 -3.62 25.54
N ALA A 390 19.99 -2.37 25.68
CA ALA A 390 21.41 -2.05 25.86
C ALA A 390 21.93 -2.47 27.25
N GLU A 391 21.10 -2.36 28.31
CA GLU A 391 21.43 -2.86 29.66
C GLU A 391 21.65 -4.39 29.72
N THR A 392 21.33 -5.13 28.65
CA THR A 392 21.61 -6.58 28.53
C THR A 392 23.08 -6.88 28.17
N GLY A 393 23.79 -5.93 27.57
CA GLY A 393 25.12 -6.13 26.99
C GLY A 393 25.15 -6.91 25.66
N LEU A 394 24.01 -7.42 25.17
CA LEU A 394 23.94 -8.20 23.91
C LEU A 394 23.73 -7.33 22.66
N ILE A 395 23.08 -6.16 22.82
CA ILE A 395 22.88 -5.18 21.74
C ILE A 395 23.98 -4.11 21.83
N THR A 396 24.75 -3.94 20.76
CA THR A 396 25.83 -2.92 20.70
C THR A 396 25.44 -1.68 19.93
N ASP A 397 24.54 -1.80 18.96
CA ASP A 397 24.27 -0.78 17.94
C ASP A 397 22.77 -0.39 17.91
N ALA A 398 22.44 0.69 17.22
CA ALA A 398 21.04 1.04 16.92
C ALA A 398 20.88 1.66 15.52
N THR A 399 19.76 1.37 14.87
CA THR A 399 19.39 1.99 13.58
C THR A 399 18.15 2.85 13.69
N THR A 400 18.25 4.08 13.20
CA THR A 400 17.09 4.93 12.90
C THR A 400 16.82 4.97 11.39
N ASN A 401 15.67 5.55 11.03
CA ASN A 401 15.20 5.82 9.68
C ASN A 401 14.13 6.95 9.77
N PRO A 402 13.65 7.52 8.64
CA PRO A 402 12.69 8.62 8.67
C PRO A 402 11.37 8.29 9.37
N LEU A 403 10.92 7.02 9.34
CA LEU A 403 9.74 6.56 10.07
C LEU A 403 9.94 6.66 11.59
N PHE A 404 11.08 6.24 12.14
CA PHE A 404 11.34 6.32 13.57
C PHE A 404 11.53 7.76 14.07
N VAL A 405 12.18 8.63 13.29
CA VAL A 405 12.30 10.07 13.62
C VAL A 405 10.91 10.73 13.60
N SER A 406 10.07 10.39 12.61
CA SER A 406 8.67 10.85 12.52
C SER A 406 7.82 10.35 13.70
N GLN A 407 7.92 9.07 14.06
CA GLN A 407 7.22 8.49 15.22
C GLN A 407 7.65 9.15 16.54
N ALA A 408 8.94 9.39 16.75
CA ALA A 408 9.44 10.09 17.93
C ALA A 408 8.89 11.52 17.99
N GLY A 409 9.08 12.32 16.94
CA GLY A 409 8.64 13.72 16.89
C GLY A 409 7.12 13.94 16.96
N LEU A 410 6.32 12.93 16.60
CA LEU A 410 4.85 12.96 16.65
C LEU A 410 4.24 12.21 17.84
N SER A 411 5.06 11.62 18.72
CA SER A 411 4.61 10.79 19.86
C SER A 411 3.82 11.55 20.93
N GLY A 412 4.16 12.82 21.16
CA GLY A 412 3.69 13.62 22.30
C GLY A 412 4.36 13.29 23.64
N ASP A 413 5.41 12.46 23.68
CA ASP A 413 6.22 12.26 24.89
C ASP A 413 7.04 13.53 25.20
N PRO A 414 7.11 14.00 26.46
CA PRO A 414 7.87 15.20 26.83
C PRO A 414 9.34 15.19 26.37
N THR A 415 9.97 14.00 26.31
CA THR A 415 11.37 13.84 25.88
C THR A 415 11.54 14.17 24.40
N TYR A 416 10.68 13.61 23.54
CA TYR A 416 10.76 13.84 22.10
C TYR A 416 10.17 15.20 21.69
N VAL A 417 9.18 15.71 22.45
CA VAL A 417 8.71 17.10 22.30
C VAL A 417 9.85 18.09 22.56
N ALA A 418 10.64 17.90 23.62
CA ALA A 418 11.83 18.73 23.87
C ALA A 418 12.87 18.64 22.74
N PHE A 419 13.06 17.48 22.10
CA PHE A 419 13.95 17.35 20.94
C PHE A 419 13.43 18.10 19.71
N VAL A 420 12.11 18.16 19.51
CA VAL A 420 11.45 18.94 18.45
C VAL A 420 11.58 20.44 18.72
N GLU A 421 11.40 20.86 19.97
CA GLU A 421 11.49 22.27 20.37
C GLU A 421 12.91 22.80 20.27
N ASP A 422 13.93 22.07 20.78
CA ASP A 422 15.35 22.38 20.58
C ASP A 422 15.70 22.46 19.08
N ALA A 423 15.18 21.54 18.26
CA ALA A 423 15.49 21.52 16.84
C ALA A 423 14.88 22.70 16.07
N ILE A 424 13.66 23.11 16.43
CA ILE A 424 13.00 24.31 15.89
C ILE A 424 13.71 25.59 16.34
N GLU A 425 14.09 25.69 17.62
CA GLU A 425 14.83 26.84 18.15
C GLU A 425 16.23 26.94 17.52
N TYR A 426 16.96 25.83 17.43
CA TYR A 426 18.29 25.77 16.81
C TYR A 426 18.28 26.22 15.35
N ALA A 427 17.22 25.93 14.59
CA ALA A 427 17.09 26.31 13.19
C ALA A 427 16.58 27.74 12.98
N ARG A 428 15.86 28.32 13.96
CA ARG A 428 15.23 29.63 13.88
C ARG A 428 16.24 30.72 13.50
N GLY A 429 16.00 31.38 12.37
CA GLY A 429 16.85 32.48 11.88
C GLY A 429 18.12 32.08 11.13
N LYS A 430 18.37 30.79 10.88
CA LYS A 430 19.54 30.30 10.12
C LYS A 430 19.34 30.26 8.59
N GLY A 431 18.32 30.95 8.06
CA GLY A 431 18.08 31.13 6.63
C GLY A 431 16.98 30.22 6.04
N ASP A 432 16.87 30.20 4.72
CA ASP A 432 15.71 29.66 3.99
C ASP A 432 15.49 28.14 4.20
N ASP A 433 16.54 27.40 4.53
CA ASP A 433 16.53 25.95 4.81
C ASP A 433 16.11 25.62 6.28
N THR A 434 15.43 26.55 6.97
CA THR A 434 15.06 26.42 8.40
C THR A 434 14.32 25.11 8.70
N VAL A 435 13.37 24.69 7.85
CA VAL A 435 12.56 23.47 8.11
C VAL A 435 13.40 22.21 8.03
N ALA A 436 14.21 22.05 6.96
CA ALA A 436 15.00 20.83 6.81
C ALA A 436 16.19 20.81 7.79
N LEU A 437 16.71 21.96 8.18
CA LEU A 437 17.66 22.07 9.29
C LEU A 437 17.06 21.61 10.62
N ALA A 438 15.80 21.97 10.92
CA ALA A 438 15.10 21.47 12.10
C ALA A 438 14.86 19.95 12.02
N MET A 439 14.54 19.41 10.84
CA MET A 439 14.38 17.95 10.67
C MET A 439 15.70 17.19 10.87
N ASP A 440 16.81 17.69 10.31
CA ASP A 440 18.15 17.11 10.53
C ASP A 440 18.54 17.18 12.00
N LYS A 441 18.35 18.33 12.65
CA LYS A 441 18.67 18.55 14.06
C LYS A 441 17.81 17.68 14.98
N LEU A 442 16.54 17.42 14.64
CA LEU A 442 15.69 16.46 15.36
C LEU A 442 16.22 15.02 15.24
N ALA A 443 16.63 14.59 14.04
CA ALA A 443 17.23 13.27 13.82
C ALA A 443 18.53 13.11 14.62
N VAL A 444 19.38 14.14 14.63
CA VAL A 444 20.61 14.19 15.43
C VAL A 444 20.30 14.21 16.93
N ASN A 445 19.33 14.99 17.40
CA ASN A 445 18.93 15.04 18.81
C ASN A 445 18.52 13.65 19.33
N LEU A 446 17.73 12.92 18.53
CA LEU A 446 17.37 11.53 18.83
C LEU A 446 18.61 10.62 18.86
N GLY A 447 19.46 10.65 17.83
CA GLY A 447 20.64 9.79 17.77
C GLY A 447 21.73 10.14 18.80
N VAL A 448 21.83 11.39 19.24
CA VAL A 448 22.68 11.86 20.36
C VAL A 448 22.15 11.34 21.70
N ALA A 449 20.85 11.12 21.84
CA ALA A 449 20.29 10.42 22.99
C ALA A 449 20.58 8.91 22.92
N ILE A 450 20.46 8.30 21.73
CA ILE A 450 20.74 6.87 21.50
C ILE A 450 22.23 6.53 21.71
N SER A 451 23.17 7.38 21.25
CA SER A 451 24.62 7.13 21.35
C SER A 451 25.15 7.10 22.79
N LYS A 452 24.36 7.59 23.75
CA LYS A 452 24.61 7.53 25.20
C LYS A 452 24.06 6.24 25.85
N LEU A 453 23.25 5.47 25.14
CA LEU A 453 22.65 4.20 25.59
C LEU A 453 23.42 3.00 25.03
N VAL A 454 23.75 3.02 23.72
CA VAL A 454 24.44 1.91 23.05
C VAL A 454 25.97 2.16 22.96
N PRO A 455 26.83 1.13 23.07
CA PRO A 455 28.29 1.28 23.03
C PRO A 455 28.89 1.42 21.61
N GLY A 456 28.16 0.99 20.57
CA GLY A 456 28.59 0.90 19.17
C GLY A 456 27.92 1.91 18.25
N TYR A 457 27.56 1.52 17.03
CA TYR A 457 27.12 2.47 16.00
C TYR A 457 25.69 3.00 16.20
N ILE A 458 25.47 4.26 15.81
CA ILE A 458 24.14 4.84 15.56
C ILE A 458 23.99 5.19 14.07
N SER A 459 23.05 4.56 13.37
CA SER A 459 22.73 4.94 11.99
C SER A 459 21.71 6.08 11.95
N THR A 460 21.99 7.14 11.17
CA THR A 460 21.12 8.30 10.93
C THR A 460 20.91 8.49 9.44
N GLU A 461 19.66 8.57 8.98
CA GLU A 461 19.33 8.55 7.55
C GLU A 461 19.21 9.97 6.97
N VAL A 462 19.82 10.19 5.80
CA VAL A 462 19.64 11.40 4.99
C VAL A 462 18.21 11.49 4.45
N ASP A 463 17.71 12.70 4.20
CA ASP A 463 16.40 12.92 3.60
C ASP A 463 16.24 12.09 2.30
N PRO A 464 15.30 11.14 2.24
CA PRO A 464 15.18 10.18 1.14
C PRO A 464 14.74 10.83 -0.18
N ARG A 465 14.35 12.11 -0.17
CA ARG A 465 14.08 12.89 -1.39
C ARG A 465 15.36 13.21 -2.16
N LEU A 466 16.52 13.11 -1.49
CA LEU A 466 17.84 13.41 -2.03
C LEU A 466 18.52 12.21 -2.70
N SER A 467 17.91 11.02 -2.69
CA SER A 467 18.54 9.77 -3.17
C SER A 467 18.87 9.72 -4.67
N PHE A 468 18.57 10.78 -5.43
CA PHE A 468 18.99 10.96 -6.83
C PHE A 468 19.74 12.29 -7.06
N ASP A 469 20.16 12.96 -5.98
CA ASP A 469 21.01 14.17 -6.00
C ASP A 469 22.24 13.91 -5.11
N LYS A 470 23.38 13.66 -5.77
CA LYS A 470 24.67 13.41 -5.11
C LYS A 470 25.11 14.62 -4.27
N GLU A 471 25.02 15.83 -4.81
CA GLU A 471 25.65 17.01 -4.20
C GLU A 471 24.86 17.52 -3.00
N GLU A 472 23.53 17.52 -3.07
CA GLU A 472 22.67 17.81 -1.90
C GLU A 472 22.74 16.67 -0.87
N THR A 473 22.87 15.40 -1.28
CA THR A 473 23.16 14.28 -0.35
C THR A 473 24.47 14.50 0.39
N LEU A 474 25.54 14.90 -0.30
CA LEU A 474 26.84 15.21 0.31
C LEU A 474 26.76 16.40 1.26
N ARG A 475 26.10 17.50 0.87
CA ARG A 475 25.84 18.65 1.75
C ARG A 475 25.10 18.22 3.01
N ARG A 476 24.08 17.37 2.86
CA ARG A 476 23.25 16.87 3.95
C ARG A 476 24.01 15.97 4.92
N ALA A 477 24.76 15.01 4.39
CA ALA A 477 25.59 14.09 5.17
C ALA A 477 26.63 14.83 6.02
N ARG A 478 27.39 15.76 5.41
CA ARG A 478 28.37 16.60 6.10
C ARG A 478 27.71 17.47 7.18
N ARG A 479 26.49 17.98 6.94
CA ARG A 479 25.71 18.74 7.94
C ARG A 479 25.30 17.86 9.13
N ILE A 480 24.80 16.65 8.90
CA ILE A 480 24.41 15.73 9.98
C ILE A 480 25.63 15.39 10.87
N ILE A 481 26.80 15.11 10.29
CA ILE A 481 28.04 14.90 11.05
C ILE A 481 28.43 16.15 11.86
N ALA A 482 28.42 17.34 11.27
CA ALA A 482 28.77 18.57 11.98
C ALA A 482 27.86 18.83 13.20
N LEU A 483 26.56 18.50 13.10
CA LEU A 483 25.60 18.59 14.21
C LEU A 483 25.88 17.54 15.32
N TYR A 484 26.37 16.35 14.97
CA TYR A 484 26.83 15.36 15.95
C TYR A 484 28.11 15.81 16.67
N GLU A 485 29.05 16.39 15.94
CA GLU A 485 30.31 16.89 16.49
C GLU A 485 30.08 18.12 17.38
N GLU A 486 29.16 19.03 17.01
CA GLU A 486 28.67 20.12 17.87
C GLU A 486 28.04 19.59 19.18
N ALA A 487 27.34 18.45 19.11
CA ALA A 487 26.76 17.75 20.26
C ALA A 487 27.76 16.85 21.04
N GLY A 488 29.04 16.85 20.67
CA GLY A 488 30.10 16.10 21.36
C GLY A 488 30.14 14.59 21.07
N VAL A 489 29.54 14.13 19.97
CA VAL A 489 29.60 12.74 19.51
C VAL A 489 30.59 12.62 18.36
N SER A 490 31.59 11.74 18.47
CA SER A 490 32.54 11.52 17.36
C SER A 490 31.86 10.92 16.13
N ARG A 491 32.26 11.35 14.94
CA ARG A 491 31.85 10.78 13.66
C ARG A 491 32.07 9.26 13.58
N ASP A 492 33.08 8.72 14.28
CA ASP A 492 33.37 7.27 14.32
C ASP A 492 32.24 6.43 14.94
N ARG A 493 31.31 7.06 15.67
CA ARG A 493 30.12 6.41 16.25
C ARG A 493 28.91 6.48 15.33
N VAL A 494 28.95 7.28 14.26
CA VAL A 494 27.80 7.61 13.41
C VAL A 494 27.94 6.97 12.04
N LEU A 495 26.90 6.25 11.61
CA LEU A 495 26.78 5.79 10.23
C LEU A 495 25.78 6.69 9.50
N ILE A 496 26.25 7.44 8.50
CA ILE A 496 25.35 8.19 7.61
C ILE A 496 24.68 7.21 6.67
N LYS A 497 23.36 7.08 6.82
CA LYS A 497 22.57 6.08 6.12
C LYS A 497 21.97 6.66 4.85
N LEU A 498 22.26 6.02 3.72
CA LEU A 498 21.96 6.46 2.35
C LEU A 498 21.29 5.34 1.59
N ALA A 499 20.33 5.65 0.70
CA ALA A 499 19.77 4.64 -0.19
C ALA A 499 20.80 4.14 -1.20
N ALA A 500 20.82 2.84 -1.49
CA ALA A 500 21.70 2.20 -2.45
C ALA A 500 21.26 2.42 -3.92
N THR A 501 21.04 3.70 -4.28
CA THR A 501 21.01 4.19 -5.66
C THR A 501 22.43 4.41 -6.17
N TRP A 502 22.62 4.65 -7.47
CA TRP A 502 23.94 5.00 -8.00
C TRP A 502 24.47 6.30 -7.37
N GLU A 503 23.59 7.29 -7.26
CA GLU A 503 23.88 8.62 -6.73
C GLU A 503 24.22 8.56 -5.23
N GLY A 504 23.55 7.68 -4.48
CA GLY A 504 23.87 7.39 -3.07
C GLY A 504 25.19 6.66 -2.89
N ILE A 505 25.52 5.69 -3.75
CA ILE A 505 26.83 5.00 -3.76
C ILE A 505 27.95 5.99 -4.13
N ALA A 506 27.72 6.85 -5.12
CA ALA A 506 28.69 7.89 -5.52
C ALA A 506 28.90 8.97 -4.45
N ALA A 507 27.86 9.31 -3.66
CA ALA A 507 28.00 10.18 -2.49
C ALA A 507 28.75 9.49 -1.34
N MET A 508 28.38 8.24 -1.01
CA MET A 508 29.09 7.41 -0.02
C MET A 508 30.59 7.34 -0.32
N ALA A 509 30.95 7.12 -1.59
CA ALA A 509 32.34 6.99 -2.01
C ALA A 509 33.19 8.26 -1.83
N GLU A 510 32.59 9.42 -1.61
CA GLU A 510 33.30 10.65 -1.23
C GLU A 510 33.28 10.85 0.29
N LEU A 511 32.17 10.50 0.96
CA LEU A 511 32.06 10.56 2.43
C LEU A 511 33.04 9.62 3.14
N GLU A 512 33.20 8.38 2.69
CA GLU A 512 34.19 7.44 3.25
C GLU A 512 35.63 7.97 3.12
N LYS A 513 35.94 8.71 2.03
CA LYS A 513 37.24 9.39 1.84
C LYS A 513 37.44 10.59 2.78
N GLU A 514 36.35 11.17 3.28
CA GLU A 514 36.33 12.24 4.31
C GLU A 514 36.27 11.68 5.74
N GLY A 515 36.34 10.35 5.91
CA GLY A 515 36.19 9.68 7.20
C GLY A 515 34.76 9.75 7.76
N ILE A 516 33.76 9.90 6.91
CA ILE A 516 32.34 9.88 7.25
C ILE A 516 31.78 8.52 6.83
N THR A 517 31.72 7.58 7.77
CA THR A 517 31.32 6.20 7.50
C THR A 517 29.83 6.07 7.17
N CYS A 518 29.50 5.23 6.19
CA CYS A 518 28.16 5.11 5.63
C CYS A 518 27.48 3.75 5.87
N ASN A 519 26.14 3.78 5.85
CA ASN A 519 25.26 2.61 5.82
C ASN A 519 24.41 2.66 4.54
N MET A 520 24.68 1.79 3.57
CA MET A 520 23.86 1.71 2.36
C MET A 520 22.60 0.88 2.61
N THR A 521 21.47 1.56 2.81
CA THR A 521 20.14 0.99 3.04
C THR A 521 19.37 0.80 1.73
N LEU A 522 18.20 0.16 1.79
CA LEU A 522 17.40 -0.18 0.61
C LEU A 522 18.18 -1.04 -0.41
N VAL A 523 19.02 -1.94 0.10
CA VAL A 523 19.68 -2.99 -0.68
C VAL A 523 18.71 -4.18 -0.78
N PHE A 524 18.34 -4.51 -2.01
CA PHE A 524 17.45 -5.62 -2.34
C PHE A 524 18.12 -6.59 -3.32
N GLY A 525 18.88 -6.07 -4.29
CA GLY A 525 19.56 -6.84 -5.32
C GLY A 525 21.07 -6.97 -5.12
N PHE A 526 21.65 -8.05 -5.65
CA PHE A 526 23.09 -8.36 -5.53
C PHE A 526 23.99 -7.22 -6.06
N VAL A 527 23.59 -6.59 -7.17
CA VAL A 527 24.31 -5.51 -7.84
C VAL A 527 24.53 -4.30 -6.92
N GLN A 528 23.54 -3.95 -6.08
CA GLN A 528 23.65 -2.86 -5.11
C GLN A 528 24.70 -3.15 -4.04
N ALA A 529 24.73 -4.39 -3.54
CA ALA A 529 25.71 -4.82 -2.53
C ALA A 529 27.14 -4.84 -3.11
N VAL A 530 27.31 -5.39 -4.31
CA VAL A 530 28.60 -5.43 -5.01
C VAL A 530 29.14 -4.02 -5.25
N ALA A 531 28.34 -3.14 -5.85
CA ALA A 531 28.75 -1.76 -6.14
C ALA A 531 29.09 -0.98 -4.85
N ALA A 532 28.27 -1.10 -3.79
CA ALA A 532 28.58 -0.47 -2.51
C ALA A 532 29.93 -0.93 -1.92
N ALA A 533 30.26 -2.21 -2.02
CA ALA A 533 31.52 -2.75 -1.49
C ALA A 533 32.75 -2.41 -2.35
N GLN A 534 32.60 -2.38 -3.68
CA GLN A 534 33.65 -1.93 -4.61
C GLN A 534 33.97 -0.44 -4.44
N TYR A 535 32.96 0.37 -4.07
CA TYR A 535 33.12 1.79 -3.76
C TYR A 535 33.49 2.08 -2.30
N GLY A 536 33.71 1.04 -1.48
CA GLY A 536 34.30 1.15 -0.14
C GLY A 536 33.33 1.41 1.02
N ALA A 537 32.04 1.12 0.87
CA ALA A 537 31.05 1.32 1.93
C ALA A 537 31.45 0.61 3.23
N ARG A 538 31.37 1.30 4.36
CA ARG A 538 31.60 0.71 5.68
C ARG A 538 30.59 -0.40 6.01
N LEU A 539 29.33 -0.19 5.65
CA LEU A 539 28.23 -1.11 5.96
C LEU A 539 27.13 -1.06 4.89
N ILE A 540 26.47 -2.19 4.65
CA ILE A 540 25.20 -2.27 3.90
C ILE A 540 24.07 -2.87 4.76
N SER A 541 22.82 -2.51 4.44
CA SER A 541 21.63 -3.11 5.02
C SER A 541 20.72 -3.75 3.97
N PRO A 542 20.91 -5.05 3.67
CA PRO A 542 19.97 -5.87 2.89
C PRO A 542 18.62 -6.01 3.58
N PHE A 543 17.53 -6.04 2.80
CA PHE A 543 16.15 -6.17 3.31
C PHE A 543 15.51 -7.50 2.85
N PRO A 544 15.95 -8.69 3.35
CA PRO A 544 15.44 -10.00 2.93
C PRO A 544 13.91 -10.09 2.92
N GLY A 545 13.26 -9.70 4.02
CA GLY A 545 11.80 -9.75 4.14
C GLY A 545 11.03 -8.96 3.09
N ARG A 546 11.60 -7.91 2.48
CA ARG A 546 10.94 -7.20 1.36
C ARG A 546 11.21 -7.86 0.00
N VAL A 547 12.33 -8.56 -0.16
CA VAL A 547 12.55 -9.45 -1.31
C VAL A 547 11.55 -10.60 -1.24
N LEU A 548 11.34 -11.19 -0.06
CA LEU A 548 10.28 -12.16 0.19
C LEU A 548 8.88 -11.59 -0.12
N ASP A 549 8.52 -10.41 0.40
CA ASP A 549 7.24 -9.73 0.07
C ASP A 549 7.07 -9.50 -1.45
N TRP A 550 8.17 -9.43 -2.21
CA TRP A 550 8.13 -9.34 -3.67
C TRP A 550 7.85 -10.70 -4.30
N HIS A 551 8.65 -11.71 -3.98
CA HIS A 551 8.53 -13.04 -4.58
C HIS A 551 7.24 -13.77 -4.20
N LYS A 552 6.69 -13.59 -2.98
CA LYS A 552 5.37 -14.14 -2.62
C LYS A 552 4.28 -13.63 -3.56
N ARG A 553 4.27 -12.31 -3.82
CA ARG A 553 3.31 -11.66 -4.73
C ARG A 553 3.48 -12.12 -6.18
N GLU A 554 4.70 -12.20 -6.68
CA GLU A 554 4.96 -12.52 -8.10
C GLU A 554 4.75 -14.01 -8.42
N SER A 555 5.11 -14.90 -7.50
CA SER A 555 5.00 -16.37 -7.72
C SER A 555 3.71 -17.01 -7.20
N GLY A 556 2.95 -16.32 -6.35
CA GLY A 556 1.83 -16.90 -5.60
C GLY A 556 2.24 -17.92 -4.52
N LYS A 557 3.54 -18.15 -4.29
CA LYS A 557 4.06 -19.06 -3.25
C LYS A 557 4.20 -18.31 -1.92
N ASP A 558 3.19 -18.42 -1.06
CA ASP A 558 3.16 -17.75 0.26
C ASP A 558 4.07 -18.38 1.34
N ILE A 559 4.58 -19.59 1.13
CA ILE A 559 5.37 -20.36 2.11
C ILE A 559 6.68 -20.80 1.45
N TRP A 560 7.81 -20.44 2.07
CA TRP A 560 9.16 -20.83 1.65
C TRP A 560 9.88 -21.57 2.77
N ASP A 561 10.75 -22.52 2.43
CA ASP A 561 11.72 -23.00 3.42
C ASP A 561 12.73 -21.87 3.71
N PRO A 562 13.14 -21.62 4.97
CA PRO A 562 14.06 -20.52 5.29
C PRO A 562 15.45 -20.64 4.65
N GLU A 563 15.87 -21.81 4.16
CA GLU A 563 17.11 -21.94 3.38
C GLU A 563 16.91 -21.66 1.88
N GLU A 564 15.67 -21.78 1.36
CA GLU A 564 15.26 -21.46 -0.03
C GLU A 564 14.73 -20.03 -0.21
N ASP A 565 14.39 -19.35 0.88
CA ASP A 565 13.79 -18.02 0.87
C ASP A 565 14.63 -17.03 0.02
N PRO A 566 14.05 -16.37 -0.99
CA PRO A 566 14.82 -15.56 -1.94
C PRO A 566 15.50 -14.35 -1.29
N GLY A 567 14.94 -13.81 -0.21
CA GLY A 567 15.59 -12.77 0.59
C GLY A 567 16.80 -13.31 1.34
N VAL A 568 16.65 -14.46 2.01
CA VAL A 568 17.76 -15.14 2.69
C VAL A 568 18.85 -15.54 1.69
N VAL A 569 18.50 -16.12 0.55
CA VAL A 569 19.43 -16.53 -0.52
C VAL A 569 20.19 -15.33 -1.08
N ALA A 570 19.52 -14.20 -1.32
CA ALA A 570 20.17 -12.96 -1.75
C ALA A 570 21.21 -12.48 -0.72
N VAL A 571 20.86 -12.46 0.58
CA VAL A 571 21.80 -12.09 1.65
C VAL A 571 22.97 -13.08 1.75
N LYS A 572 22.71 -14.39 1.71
CA LYS A 572 23.75 -15.43 1.73
C LYS A 572 24.74 -15.23 0.57
N ARG A 573 24.26 -14.88 -0.63
CA ARG A 573 25.09 -14.57 -1.82
C ARG A 573 25.94 -13.31 -1.63
N MET A 574 25.33 -12.20 -1.17
CA MET A 574 26.04 -10.94 -0.90
C MET A 574 27.19 -11.15 0.11
N TYR A 575 26.89 -11.82 1.23
CA TYR A 575 27.87 -12.14 2.27
C TYR A 575 29.00 -13.03 1.74
N ALA A 576 28.65 -14.09 1.00
CA ALA A 576 29.61 -15.00 0.38
C ALA A 576 30.57 -14.28 -0.58
N TYR A 577 30.06 -13.37 -1.42
CA TYR A 577 30.87 -12.54 -2.31
C TYR A 577 31.86 -11.65 -1.54
N TYR A 578 31.38 -10.95 -0.49
CA TYR A 578 32.24 -10.10 0.33
C TYR A 578 33.41 -10.86 0.94
N LYS A 579 33.16 -12.06 1.50
CA LYS A 579 34.23 -12.86 2.14
C LYS A 579 35.14 -13.56 1.13
N ARG A 580 34.68 -13.81 -0.11
CA ARG A 580 35.51 -14.33 -1.21
C ARG A 580 36.47 -13.29 -1.78
N TYR A 581 36.00 -12.05 -1.97
CA TYR A 581 36.76 -10.97 -2.61
C TYR A 581 37.43 -10.00 -1.62
N GLY A 582 37.34 -10.28 -0.31
CA GLY A 582 38.07 -9.53 0.72
C GLY A 582 37.49 -8.14 1.00
N HIS A 583 36.20 -7.93 0.76
CA HIS A 583 35.54 -6.66 1.08
C HIS A 583 35.29 -6.53 2.60
N ASP A 584 35.86 -5.50 3.22
CA ASP A 584 35.66 -5.13 4.64
C ASP A 584 34.24 -4.59 4.94
N THR A 585 33.42 -4.39 3.91
CA THR A 585 32.02 -3.94 4.02
C THR A 585 31.20 -4.89 4.90
N ILE A 586 30.63 -4.33 5.97
CA ILE A 586 29.81 -5.08 6.92
C ILE A 586 28.45 -5.39 6.28
N CYS A 587 28.04 -6.66 6.26
CA CYS A 587 26.69 -7.04 5.87
C CYS A 587 25.77 -7.03 7.11
N MET A 588 24.75 -6.16 7.13
CA MET A 588 23.79 -6.03 8.24
C MET A 588 22.32 -6.13 7.80
N PRO A 589 21.75 -7.34 7.66
CA PRO A 589 20.37 -7.52 7.23
C PRO A 589 19.33 -6.90 8.19
N ALA A 590 18.18 -6.52 7.62
CA ALA A 590 17.12 -5.75 8.26
C ALA A 590 15.73 -6.07 7.67
N SER A 591 14.66 -5.44 8.20
CA SER A 591 13.30 -5.46 7.60
C SER A 591 12.69 -6.86 7.38
N TRP A 592 12.80 -7.71 8.40
CA TRP A 592 12.44 -9.14 8.43
C TRP A 592 10.97 -9.50 8.14
N ARG A 593 10.75 -10.74 7.72
CA ARG A 593 9.45 -11.43 7.58
C ARG A 593 9.58 -12.92 7.98
N PRO A 594 8.46 -13.62 8.22
CA PRO A 594 8.49 -15.08 8.27
C PRO A 594 8.46 -15.69 6.85
N SER A 595 9.51 -16.45 6.49
CA SER A 595 9.59 -17.28 5.28
C SER A 595 8.36 -18.20 5.19
N ARG A 596 8.03 -18.88 6.30
CA ARG A 596 6.92 -19.84 6.41
C ARG A 596 5.57 -19.24 6.83
N GLY A 597 5.46 -17.92 6.98
CA GLY A 597 4.22 -17.25 7.39
C GLY A 597 3.97 -17.20 8.91
N PRO A 598 2.77 -16.75 9.34
CA PRO A 598 2.51 -16.34 10.73
C PRO A 598 2.83 -17.41 11.79
N GLY A 599 3.64 -17.04 12.79
CA GLY A 599 4.10 -17.95 13.84
C GLY A 599 5.49 -18.56 13.58
N HIS A 600 6.12 -18.23 12.46
CA HIS A 600 7.52 -18.53 12.16
C HIS A 600 8.40 -17.27 12.09
N ASP A 601 7.95 -16.18 12.74
CA ASP A 601 8.47 -14.80 12.74
C ASP A 601 10.00 -14.62 12.83
N LEU A 602 10.75 -15.60 13.35
CA LEU A 602 12.20 -15.56 13.53
C LEU A 602 13.00 -16.30 12.44
N ASP A 603 12.36 -16.89 11.44
CA ASP A 603 13.02 -17.90 10.61
C ASP A 603 14.03 -17.35 9.59
N GLU A 604 13.79 -16.18 8.98
CA GLU A 604 14.84 -15.45 8.24
C GLU A 604 16.06 -15.12 9.13
N ILE A 605 15.83 -14.70 10.38
CA ILE A 605 16.89 -14.34 11.34
C ILE A 605 17.71 -15.58 11.68
N GLN A 606 17.06 -16.69 12.02
CA GLN A 606 17.71 -17.97 12.31
C GLN A 606 18.47 -18.51 11.07
N ALA A 607 17.92 -18.37 9.87
CA ALA A 607 18.55 -18.81 8.62
C ALA A 607 19.79 -17.99 8.20
N LEU A 608 19.98 -16.80 8.79
CA LEU A 608 21.10 -15.89 8.56
C LEU A 608 22.08 -15.77 9.75
N ALA A 609 21.88 -16.54 10.82
CA ALA A 609 22.74 -16.53 12.00
C ALA A 609 24.23 -16.77 11.65
N GLY A 610 25.11 -15.87 12.09
CA GLY A 610 26.54 -15.90 11.76
C GLY A 610 26.99 -14.93 10.66
N VAL A 611 26.07 -14.12 10.11
CA VAL A 611 26.37 -12.90 9.33
C VAL A 611 27.06 -11.86 10.23
N ASP A 612 27.70 -10.83 9.66
CA ASP A 612 28.52 -9.87 10.43
C ASP A 612 27.69 -9.14 11.51
N ARG A 613 26.57 -8.53 11.11
CA ARG A 613 25.64 -7.82 12.01
C ARG A 613 24.19 -8.10 11.63
N MET A 614 23.26 -7.80 12.53
CA MET A 614 21.82 -7.73 12.22
C MET A 614 21.20 -6.54 12.92
N THR A 615 20.25 -5.85 12.29
CA THR A 615 19.39 -4.90 13.01
C THR A 615 17.97 -5.44 13.13
N ILE A 616 17.49 -5.58 14.37
CA ILE A 616 16.31 -6.38 14.70
C ILE A 616 15.29 -5.50 15.44
N PRO A 617 14.03 -5.44 14.99
CA PRO A 617 12.95 -4.76 15.70
C PRO A 617 12.69 -5.34 17.11
N PRO A 618 12.27 -4.52 18.09
CA PRO A 618 12.06 -4.94 19.49
C PRO A 618 11.15 -6.16 19.70
N ALA A 619 10.19 -6.40 18.81
CA ALA A 619 9.28 -7.54 18.89
C ALA A 619 10.00 -8.88 18.67
N PHE A 620 10.88 -8.96 17.67
CA PHE A 620 11.65 -10.18 17.38
C PHE A 620 12.80 -10.37 18.37
N LEU A 621 13.40 -9.29 18.87
CA LEU A 621 14.33 -9.36 20.02
C LEU A 621 13.65 -9.97 21.27
N GLY A 622 12.38 -9.61 21.51
CA GLY A 622 11.59 -10.17 22.60
C GLY A 622 11.32 -11.66 22.43
N GLN A 623 10.89 -12.08 21.23
CA GLN A 623 10.71 -13.49 20.89
C GLN A 623 12.03 -14.29 21.03
N LEU A 624 13.16 -13.74 20.56
CA LEU A 624 14.48 -14.36 20.71
C LEU A 624 14.93 -14.49 22.18
N ALA A 625 14.50 -13.60 23.08
CA ALA A 625 14.78 -13.69 24.51
C ALA A 625 13.88 -14.72 25.25
N GLU A 626 12.69 -14.99 24.70
CA GLU A 626 11.76 -16.02 25.19
C GLU A 626 12.07 -17.42 24.63
N ASP A 627 12.62 -17.52 23.42
CA ASP A 627 13.08 -18.77 22.80
C ASP A 627 14.29 -19.36 23.53
N ASP A 628 14.24 -20.65 23.85
CA ASP A 628 15.31 -21.46 24.47
C ASP A 628 15.84 -22.56 23.52
N ALA A 629 15.42 -22.57 22.25
CA ALA A 629 15.84 -23.58 21.29
C ALA A 629 17.33 -23.43 20.91
N PRO A 630 18.07 -24.53 20.65
CA PRO A 630 19.44 -24.45 20.15
C PRO A 630 19.53 -23.79 18.77
N LEU A 631 20.26 -22.69 18.68
CA LEU A 631 20.42 -21.88 17.48
C LEU A 631 21.60 -22.38 16.64
N LYS A 632 21.31 -22.85 15.43
CA LYS A 632 22.30 -23.32 14.45
C LYS A 632 22.99 -22.13 13.80
N ARG A 633 24.32 -21.99 13.96
CA ARG A 633 25.11 -21.04 13.15
C ARG A 633 25.07 -21.46 11.67
N MET A 634 24.57 -20.57 10.82
CA MET A 634 24.35 -20.81 9.39
C MET A 634 25.51 -20.31 8.52
N LEU A 635 26.06 -19.14 8.88
CA LEU A 635 27.11 -18.45 8.14
C LEU A 635 28.42 -18.39 8.95
N ALA A 636 29.55 -18.55 8.26
CA ALA A 636 30.89 -18.42 8.82
C ALA A 636 31.84 -17.94 7.71
N PRO A 637 32.72 -16.95 7.95
CA PRO A 637 33.39 -16.20 6.88
C PRO A 637 34.10 -17.08 5.85
N GLU A 638 34.91 -18.04 6.30
CA GLU A 638 35.75 -18.90 5.47
C GLU A 638 34.90 -19.87 4.64
N LYS A 639 33.85 -20.43 5.25
CA LYS A 639 32.92 -21.35 4.58
C LYS A 639 32.07 -20.59 3.55
N SER A 640 31.65 -19.37 3.85
CA SER A 640 30.90 -18.52 2.92
C SER A 640 31.76 -18.05 1.76
N ALA A 641 33.03 -17.69 2.00
CA ALA A 641 34.00 -17.39 0.94
C ALA A 641 34.20 -18.58 -0.02
N GLN A 642 34.41 -19.78 0.54
CA GLN A 642 34.57 -21.03 -0.23
C GLN A 642 33.30 -21.43 -1.00
N GLY A 643 32.12 -21.12 -0.45
CA GLY A 643 30.81 -21.41 -1.06
C GLY A 643 30.32 -20.37 -2.07
N CYS A 644 31.02 -19.24 -2.25
CA CYS A 644 30.64 -18.24 -3.23
C CYS A 644 30.96 -18.73 -4.66
N ALA A 645 29.92 -18.83 -5.49
CA ALA A 645 30.00 -19.28 -6.89
C ALA A 645 30.15 -18.13 -7.90
N ASP A 646 30.03 -16.88 -7.46
CA ASP A 646 30.16 -15.69 -8.30
C ASP A 646 31.63 -15.40 -8.67
N GLU A 647 31.85 -14.93 -9.90
CA GLU A 647 33.13 -14.37 -10.34
C GLU A 647 33.25 -12.89 -9.96
N GLU A 648 34.44 -12.30 -10.10
CA GLU A 648 34.68 -10.90 -9.73
C GLU A 648 33.97 -9.94 -10.70
N VAL A 649 32.94 -9.26 -10.19
CA VAL A 649 32.04 -8.45 -11.02
C VAL A 649 32.76 -7.21 -11.53
N CYS A 650 32.65 -6.94 -12.84
CA CYS A 650 33.23 -5.76 -13.51
C CYS A 650 34.74 -5.56 -13.27
N GLY A 651 35.49 -6.65 -12.99
CA GLY A 651 36.94 -6.57 -12.78
C GLY A 651 37.36 -5.74 -11.56
N GLY A 652 36.50 -5.65 -10.53
CA GLY A 652 36.82 -5.05 -9.24
C GLY A 652 36.21 -3.66 -8.99
N GLN A 653 35.82 -2.90 -10.02
CA GLN A 653 35.06 -1.65 -9.84
C GLN A 653 34.08 -1.37 -11.00
N MET A 654 32.80 -1.57 -10.72
CA MET A 654 31.66 -1.36 -11.63
C MET A 654 31.46 0.11 -12.03
N SER A 655 31.29 0.39 -13.32
CA SER A 655 30.92 1.73 -13.81
C SER A 655 29.42 2.01 -13.70
N GLU A 656 29.02 3.28 -13.86
CA GLU A 656 27.60 3.68 -13.84
C GLU A 656 26.74 2.92 -14.87
N ALA A 657 27.27 2.72 -16.07
CA ALA A 657 26.55 2.04 -17.15
C ALA A 657 26.34 0.55 -16.82
N GLU A 658 27.35 -0.11 -16.25
CA GLU A 658 27.25 -1.50 -15.79
C GLU A 658 26.30 -1.63 -14.60
N PHE A 659 26.39 -0.72 -13.62
CA PHE A 659 25.46 -0.69 -12.49
C PHE A 659 24.02 -0.54 -12.95
N ARG A 660 23.72 0.47 -13.77
CA ARG A 660 22.35 0.72 -14.24
C ARG A 660 21.84 -0.41 -15.14
N LEU A 661 22.70 -1.06 -15.93
CA LEU A 661 22.32 -2.21 -16.76
C LEU A 661 22.01 -3.45 -15.90
N LEU A 662 22.96 -3.88 -15.06
CA LEU A 662 22.81 -5.08 -14.22
C LEU A 662 21.69 -4.91 -13.18
N PHE A 663 21.52 -3.70 -12.62
CA PHE A 663 20.41 -3.40 -11.72
C PHE A 663 19.06 -3.40 -12.45
N ASN A 664 19.02 -3.06 -13.75
CA ASN A 664 17.81 -3.14 -14.56
C ASN A 664 17.36 -4.58 -14.86
N GLU A 665 18.24 -5.59 -14.69
CA GLU A 665 17.88 -7.00 -14.84
C GLU A 665 17.22 -7.59 -13.57
N ASP A 666 17.36 -6.93 -12.42
CA ASP A 666 16.76 -7.34 -11.14
C ASP A 666 15.46 -6.56 -10.86
N ALA A 667 14.35 -7.03 -11.46
CA ALA A 667 13.03 -6.39 -11.32
C ALA A 667 12.58 -6.23 -9.85
N CYS A 668 12.90 -7.20 -8.99
CA CYS A 668 12.63 -7.13 -7.55
C CYS A 668 13.36 -5.94 -6.92
N ALA A 669 14.66 -5.79 -7.20
CA ALA A 669 15.47 -4.73 -6.63
C ALA A 669 15.08 -3.34 -7.13
N ILE A 670 14.73 -3.17 -8.40
CA ILE A 670 14.19 -1.91 -8.95
C ILE A 670 12.91 -1.53 -8.21
N GLU A 671 11.93 -2.45 -8.20
CA GLU A 671 10.61 -2.17 -7.64
C GLU A 671 10.68 -1.88 -6.14
N LYS A 672 11.42 -2.68 -5.37
CA LYS A 672 11.54 -2.50 -3.92
C LYS A 672 12.40 -1.29 -3.53
N THR A 673 13.40 -0.91 -4.34
CA THR A 673 14.10 0.38 -4.17
C THR A 673 13.12 1.55 -4.35
N ALA A 674 12.36 1.55 -5.44
CA ALA A 674 11.42 2.62 -5.74
C ALA A 674 10.23 2.66 -4.74
N GLU A 675 9.75 1.50 -4.27
CA GLU A 675 8.73 1.39 -3.22
C GLU A 675 9.25 1.90 -1.87
N GLY A 676 10.46 1.47 -1.47
CA GLY A 676 11.09 1.88 -0.21
C GLY A 676 11.32 3.38 -0.13
N LEU A 677 11.84 3.99 -1.20
CA LEU A 677 12.00 5.44 -1.30
C LEU A 677 10.66 6.17 -1.19
N ARG A 678 9.62 5.75 -1.94
CA ARG A 678 8.28 6.38 -1.85
C ARG A 678 7.70 6.30 -0.43
N ALA A 679 7.91 5.19 0.28
CA ALA A 679 7.46 5.03 1.67
C ALA A 679 8.18 6.02 2.61
N PHE A 680 9.51 6.05 2.62
CA PHE A 680 10.25 6.96 3.49
C PHE A 680 10.03 8.44 3.15
N ILE A 681 9.86 8.79 1.87
CA ILE A 681 9.46 10.15 1.44
C ILE A 681 8.08 10.51 2.00
N SER A 682 7.12 9.56 2.03
CA SER A 682 5.81 9.79 2.64
C SER A 682 5.91 10.13 4.14
N ASP A 683 6.74 9.41 4.90
CA ASP A 683 6.93 9.67 6.34
C ASP A 683 7.71 10.95 6.62
N THR A 684 8.70 11.26 5.77
CA THR A 684 9.46 12.52 5.79
C THR A 684 8.53 13.73 5.56
N ASN A 685 7.63 13.64 4.59
CA ASN A 685 6.67 14.72 4.29
C ASN A 685 5.66 14.95 5.44
N LYS A 686 5.27 13.89 6.18
CA LYS A 686 4.41 14.02 7.38
C LYS A 686 5.13 14.78 8.50
N LEU A 687 6.39 14.43 8.75
CA LEU A 687 7.23 15.12 9.73
C LEU A 687 7.46 16.58 9.32
N GLU A 688 7.78 16.84 8.05
CA GLU A 688 7.96 18.21 7.54
C GLU A 688 6.72 19.08 7.73
N ALA A 689 5.52 18.54 7.49
CA ALA A 689 4.26 19.26 7.68
C ALA A 689 4.06 19.67 9.16
N ALA A 690 4.28 18.75 10.10
CA ALA A 690 4.15 19.04 11.53
C ALA A 690 5.23 20.00 12.05
N ILE A 691 6.45 19.94 11.53
CA ILE A 691 7.52 20.91 11.85
C ILE A 691 7.18 22.29 11.27
N LYS A 692 6.63 22.38 10.05
CA LYS A 692 6.15 23.65 9.47
C LYS A 692 5.04 24.28 10.29
N GLU A 693 4.05 23.49 10.72
CA GLU A 693 2.95 23.94 11.58
C GLU A 693 3.49 24.53 12.90
N LYS A 694 4.41 23.80 13.57
CA LYS A 694 5.09 24.24 14.81
C LYS A 694 6.05 25.44 14.66
N ILE A 695 6.46 25.78 13.44
CA ILE A 695 7.27 26.97 13.14
C ILE A 695 6.36 28.19 12.86
N GLN A 696 5.10 27.96 12.49
CA GLN A 696 4.12 28.99 12.16
C GLN A 696 3.21 29.36 13.34
N SER A 697 3.15 28.53 14.39
CA SER A 697 2.48 28.76 15.68
C SER A 697 3.32 29.54 16.67
#